data_AF-A0A2N0HWA6-F1
#
_entry.id   AF-A0A2N0HWA6-F1
#
_cell.length_a   1.000
_cell.length_b   1.000
_cell.length_c   1.000
_cell.angle_alpha   90.00
_cell.angle_beta   90.00
_cell.angle_gamma   90.00
#
_symmetry.space_group_name_H-M   'P 1'
#
loop_
_entity.id
_entity.type
_entity.pdbx_description
1 polymer ?
#
loop_
_entity_poly.entity_id
_entity_poly.type
_entity_poly.pdbx_seq_one_letter_code
_entity_poly.pdbx_strand_id
1 'polypeptide(L)'
;MKEIYLDSNATTCVLPAAVAAARQAMEQGYGNPSSTHATGLQAKAMMDGVRQRASGLLGVGDGRLMFNSGATEGIQTAVLSALCALRERRAAGKRIGSLLLYGATEHKAVPESLAHWNRLLGLNLEVRKLPVDAHGRHDLQALDALIGDAAMLCTMAANNETGVVSDLSAIAQLLQERGADAYWMVDCVQALGKLKLNLAATRIDYAPFSGHKLYAPKGIGMLYVRAGAPFTPLMMGGGQEAGLRSGTENMAGIAALGAVLAALDDGKTFRSDAELAAFRAQLVASLERAFPGIVFNMPFDLSLSTTLNFSVPGLSSKELLDLFDAARVRVSSGSACSAAKALPSYVLEAMHVPQWRASSAIRLSFGPLIDAATITAACARIERCGEALRGSCLLPSALAASPQDGVIQLSVDGQCTWLLSDAASASCVVIDPAAALVPRLAAFIRCQHLALRAIVHTTAPADHGVARLALLQELAIEQVGHVDIDGELALGRQRLRRIECGDNHVYLLGQRFAFIGTLAPDALTPLLEAALLTPDTVLCGARDDGSICGTVHSVQDGSVPSAELQLDAASLPAFLRQHPDAILVDVREAYEHAACAGTVFEGCAVHSVPLSRLAGQVAAWLQQPQCPLVFFCRSGNRSARASACLRRLGHGAAWQLNGGMAMAEATRHPLAIAA
;
A
#
# COMPACT_ATOMS: atom_id res chain seq x y z
N MET A 1 12.00 -17.23 6.56
CA MET A 1 11.90 -16.52 7.87
C MET A 1 10.44 -16.31 8.25
N LYS A 2 10.07 -16.22 9.53
CA LYS A 2 8.69 -15.85 9.92
C LYS A 2 8.33 -14.43 9.43
N GLU A 3 7.12 -14.25 8.92
CA GLU A 3 6.56 -12.94 8.53
C GLU A 3 6.50 -11.99 9.74
N ILE A 4 6.82 -10.71 9.51
CA ILE A 4 6.59 -9.63 10.47
C ILE A 4 5.45 -8.75 9.95
N TYR A 5 4.34 -8.74 10.67
CA TYR A 5 3.14 -8.00 10.29
C TYR A 5 3.08 -6.64 11.00
N LEU A 6 3.31 -5.55 10.26
CA LEU A 6 3.26 -4.17 10.73
C LEU A 6 2.17 -3.37 9.99
N ASP A 7 0.99 -3.98 9.83
CA ASP A 7 -0.21 -3.32 9.29
C ASP A 7 -1.45 -3.47 10.22
N SER A 8 -1.22 -3.40 11.53
CA SER A 8 -2.26 -3.63 12.56
C SER A 8 -3.40 -2.61 12.55
N ASN A 9 -3.20 -1.42 11.97
CA ASN A 9 -4.30 -0.46 11.78
C ASN A 9 -5.28 -0.90 10.66
N ALA A 10 -4.87 -1.78 9.72
CA ALA A 10 -5.77 -2.40 8.76
C ALA A 10 -6.58 -3.53 9.40
N THR A 11 -5.92 -4.44 10.10
CA THR A 11 -6.54 -5.51 10.87
C THR A 11 -5.48 -6.14 11.76
N THR A 12 -5.87 -6.80 12.84
CA THR A 12 -4.95 -7.60 13.66
C THR A 12 -5.20 -9.09 13.44
N CYS A 13 -4.24 -9.95 13.79
CA CYS A 13 -4.50 -11.37 13.99
C CYS A 13 -5.50 -11.57 15.14
N VAL A 14 -6.15 -12.73 15.23
CA VAL A 14 -7.08 -13.02 16.34
C VAL A 14 -6.30 -13.53 17.55
N LEU A 15 -6.60 -13.03 18.74
CA LEU A 15 -5.98 -13.47 19.99
C LEU A 15 -6.28 -14.97 20.20
N PRO A 16 -5.31 -15.82 20.61
CA PRO A 16 -5.57 -17.24 20.83
C PRO A 16 -6.72 -17.51 21.80
N ALA A 17 -6.84 -16.72 22.87
CA ALA A 17 -7.96 -16.79 23.81
C ALA A 17 -9.31 -16.45 23.15
N ALA A 18 -9.33 -15.50 22.20
CA ALA A 18 -10.51 -15.16 21.44
C ALA A 18 -10.92 -16.25 20.45
N VAL A 19 -9.96 -16.95 19.83
CA VAL A 19 -10.22 -18.15 19.01
C VAL A 19 -10.82 -19.26 19.88
N ALA A 20 -10.23 -19.52 21.05
CA ALA A 20 -10.73 -20.54 21.97
C ALA A 20 -12.16 -20.24 22.44
N ALA A 21 -12.45 -18.98 22.80
CA ALA A 21 -13.78 -18.53 23.20
C ALA A 21 -14.80 -18.66 22.05
N ALA A 22 -14.43 -18.28 20.83
CA ALA A 22 -15.28 -18.47 19.65
C ALA A 22 -15.60 -19.95 19.42
N ARG A 23 -14.58 -20.81 19.46
CA ARG A 23 -14.74 -22.27 19.28
C ARG A 23 -15.66 -22.86 20.34
N GLN A 24 -15.45 -22.52 21.61
CA GLN A 24 -16.30 -22.98 22.71
C GLN A 24 -17.76 -22.52 22.53
N ALA A 25 -17.99 -21.28 22.10
CA ALA A 25 -19.34 -20.79 21.80
C ALA A 25 -19.99 -21.54 20.63
N MET A 26 -19.23 -21.99 19.63
CA MET A 26 -19.76 -22.79 18.52
C MET A 26 -20.03 -24.26 18.91
N GLU A 27 -19.16 -24.88 19.69
CA GLU A 27 -19.24 -26.31 20.02
C GLU A 27 -20.18 -26.58 21.21
N GLN A 28 -20.11 -25.76 22.26
CA GLN A 28 -20.77 -25.99 23.55
C GLN A 28 -21.78 -24.90 23.91
N GLY A 29 -21.57 -23.66 23.43
CA GLY A 29 -22.39 -22.49 23.73
C GLY A 29 -23.36 -22.07 22.62
N TYR A 30 -23.78 -23.01 21.77
CA TYR A 30 -24.54 -22.75 20.52
C TYR A 30 -26.00 -22.28 20.74
N GLY A 31 -26.41 -22.07 21.99
CA GLY A 31 -27.77 -21.65 22.33
C GLY A 31 -28.14 -20.31 21.71
N ASN A 32 -29.42 -20.17 21.34
CA ASN A 32 -29.98 -18.88 20.95
C ASN A 32 -30.32 -18.08 22.22
N PRO A 33 -29.77 -16.86 22.43
CA PRO A 33 -30.02 -16.06 23.64
C PRO A 33 -31.48 -15.59 23.77
N SER A 34 -32.28 -15.70 22.71
CA SER A 34 -33.73 -15.43 22.75
C SER A 34 -34.56 -16.60 23.29
N SER A 35 -33.96 -17.79 23.45
CA SER A 35 -34.67 -18.97 23.97
C SER A 35 -34.76 -18.97 25.49
N THR A 36 -35.88 -19.43 26.03
CA THR A 36 -36.14 -19.50 27.49
C THR A 36 -35.59 -20.75 28.16
N HIS A 37 -35.17 -21.77 27.40
CA HIS A 37 -34.56 -22.98 27.93
C HIS A 37 -33.12 -22.73 28.42
N ALA A 38 -32.59 -23.63 29.25
CA ALA A 38 -31.29 -23.48 29.92
C ALA A 38 -30.14 -23.10 28.97
N THR A 39 -30.03 -23.73 27.79
CA THR A 39 -29.00 -23.40 26.79
C THR A 39 -29.11 -21.96 26.25
N GLY A 40 -30.33 -21.44 26.10
CA GLY A 40 -30.56 -20.06 25.68
C GLY A 40 -30.22 -19.06 26.79
N LEU A 41 -30.62 -19.38 28.03
CA LEU A 41 -30.27 -18.58 29.21
C LEU A 41 -28.75 -18.51 29.43
N GLN A 42 -28.03 -19.61 29.21
CA GLN A 42 -26.55 -19.65 29.26
C GLN A 42 -25.92 -18.74 28.20
N ALA A 43 -26.41 -18.79 26.95
CA ALA A 43 -25.96 -17.92 25.87
C ALA A 43 -26.23 -16.44 26.21
N LYS A 44 -27.43 -16.13 26.72
CA LYS A 44 -27.82 -14.79 27.16
C LYS A 44 -26.90 -14.27 28.28
N ALA A 45 -26.64 -15.08 29.29
CA ALA A 45 -25.72 -14.73 30.39
C ALA A 45 -24.30 -14.44 29.90
N MET A 46 -23.78 -15.22 28.94
CA MET A 46 -22.48 -14.95 28.32
C MET A 46 -22.47 -13.59 27.61
N MET A 47 -23.47 -13.33 26.76
CA MET A 47 -23.58 -12.05 26.03
C MET A 47 -23.66 -10.86 26.99
N ASP A 48 -24.47 -10.95 28.04
CA ASP A 48 -24.64 -9.89 29.02
C ASP A 48 -23.35 -9.67 29.84
N GLY A 49 -22.60 -10.73 30.15
CA GLY A 49 -21.29 -10.62 30.78
C GLY A 49 -20.25 -9.91 29.90
N VAL A 50 -20.24 -10.19 28.58
CA VAL A 50 -19.38 -9.45 27.63
C VAL A 50 -19.77 -7.97 27.57
N ARG A 51 -21.09 -7.68 27.52
CA ARG A 51 -21.60 -6.31 27.51
C ARG A 51 -21.22 -5.56 28.78
N GLN A 52 -21.37 -6.17 29.96
CA GLN A 52 -21.01 -5.57 31.23
C GLN A 52 -19.52 -5.23 31.29
N ARG A 53 -18.65 -6.13 30.81
CA ARG A 53 -17.21 -5.87 30.72
C ARG A 53 -16.89 -4.70 29.79
N ALA A 54 -17.51 -4.66 28.61
CA ALA A 54 -17.37 -3.54 27.69
C ALA A 54 -17.83 -2.22 28.34
N SER A 55 -18.96 -2.24 29.04
CA SER A 55 -19.50 -1.09 29.77
C SER A 55 -18.54 -0.55 30.81
N GLY A 56 -17.88 -1.44 31.57
CA GLY A 56 -16.88 -1.06 32.57
C GLY A 56 -15.63 -0.44 31.95
N LEU A 57 -15.07 -1.08 30.92
CA LEU A 57 -13.85 -0.61 30.24
C LEU A 57 -14.03 0.73 29.51
N LEU A 58 -15.22 0.96 28.94
CA LEU A 58 -15.52 2.17 28.17
C LEU A 58 -16.13 3.30 29.01
N GLY A 59 -16.47 3.02 30.28
CA GLY A 59 -17.11 3.98 31.18
C GLY A 59 -18.41 4.53 30.59
N VAL A 60 -19.38 3.66 30.29
CA VAL A 60 -20.58 4.05 29.51
C VAL A 60 -21.68 4.76 30.30
N GLY A 61 -21.64 4.70 31.64
CA GLY A 61 -22.68 5.29 32.51
C GLY A 61 -24.06 4.75 32.17
N ASP A 62 -25.05 5.64 32.05
CA ASP A 62 -26.43 5.32 31.65
C ASP A 62 -26.60 5.10 30.14
N GLY A 63 -25.54 5.29 29.36
CA GLY A 63 -25.54 4.99 27.94
C GLY A 63 -25.62 3.50 27.67
N ARG A 64 -26.05 3.15 26.45
CA ARG A 64 -26.25 1.76 26.03
C ARG A 64 -25.17 1.34 25.05
N LEU A 65 -24.70 0.11 25.19
CA LEU A 65 -23.87 -0.59 24.22
C LEU A 65 -24.68 -1.65 23.50
N MET A 66 -24.50 -1.76 22.19
CA MET A 66 -25.08 -2.81 21.34
C MET A 66 -24.03 -3.49 20.48
N PHE A 67 -24.19 -4.79 20.25
CA PHE A 67 -23.34 -5.54 19.33
C PHE A 67 -23.83 -5.38 17.88
N ASN A 68 -22.88 -5.28 16.96
CA ASN A 68 -23.13 -5.14 15.52
C ASN A 68 -22.06 -5.91 14.73
N SER A 69 -22.13 -5.90 13.39
CA SER A 69 -21.13 -6.59 12.56
C SER A 69 -19.78 -5.88 12.45
N GLY A 70 -19.65 -4.66 12.96
CA GLY A 70 -18.45 -3.84 12.87
C GLY A 70 -18.75 -2.34 12.84
N ALA A 71 -17.68 -1.53 12.82
CA ALA A 71 -17.83 -0.08 12.92
C ALA A 71 -18.55 0.56 11.73
N THR A 72 -18.45 0.02 10.52
CA THR A 72 -19.25 0.53 9.38
C THR A 72 -20.76 0.43 9.67
N GLU A 73 -21.24 -0.67 10.24
CA GLU A 73 -22.65 -0.80 10.67
C GLU A 73 -22.97 0.21 11.79
N GLY A 74 -22.05 0.40 12.74
CA GLY A 74 -22.20 1.37 13.82
C GLY A 74 -22.28 2.83 13.33
N ILE A 75 -21.42 3.23 12.41
CA ILE A 75 -21.41 4.56 11.76
C ILE A 75 -22.74 4.79 11.03
N GLN A 76 -23.17 3.81 10.22
CA GLN A 76 -24.43 3.90 9.49
C GLN A 76 -25.63 4.05 10.44
N THR A 77 -25.64 3.29 11.54
CA THR A 77 -26.71 3.34 12.54
C THR A 77 -26.72 4.69 13.28
N ALA A 78 -25.56 5.23 13.65
CA ALA A 78 -25.43 6.53 14.31
C ALA A 78 -25.91 7.68 13.41
N VAL A 79 -25.45 7.71 12.15
CA VAL A 79 -25.88 8.71 11.16
C VAL A 79 -27.38 8.61 10.90
N LEU A 80 -27.91 7.41 10.65
CA LEU A 80 -29.35 7.20 10.43
C LEU A 80 -30.17 7.70 11.63
N SER A 81 -29.74 7.36 12.84
CA SER A 81 -30.41 7.77 14.09
C SER A 81 -30.48 9.28 14.24
N ALA A 82 -29.35 9.97 14.04
CA ALA A 82 -29.28 11.43 14.12
C ALA A 82 -30.16 12.09 13.06
N LEU A 83 -30.08 11.65 11.79
CA LEU A 83 -30.81 12.25 10.68
C LEU A 83 -32.33 11.99 10.76
N CYS A 84 -32.78 10.81 11.20
CA CYS A 84 -34.20 10.55 11.45
C CYS A 84 -34.76 11.52 12.50
N ALA A 85 -34.05 11.71 13.62
CA ALA A 85 -34.46 12.66 14.65
C ALA A 85 -34.47 14.11 14.15
N LEU A 86 -33.51 14.51 13.31
CA LEU A 86 -33.49 15.84 12.68
C LEU A 86 -34.67 16.03 11.73
N ARG A 87 -35.03 14.99 10.97
CA ARG A 87 -36.20 15.02 10.08
C ARG A 87 -37.50 15.19 10.87
N GLU A 88 -37.65 14.46 11.98
CA GLU A 88 -38.81 14.58 12.88
C GLU A 88 -38.88 15.97 13.51
N ARG A 89 -37.75 16.53 13.97
CA ARG A 89 -37.69 17.91 14.49
C ARG A 89 -38.14 18.92 13.43
N ARG A 90 -37.64 18.81 12.20
CA ARG A 90 -38.04 19.68 11.08
C ARG A 90 -39.54 19.54 10.76
N ALA A 91 -40.06 18.32 10.72
CA ALA A 91 -41.49 18.07 10.49
C ALA A 91 -42.38 18.67 11.60
N ALA A 92 -41.87 18.72 12.84
CA ALA A 92 -42.52 19.37 13.97
C ALA A 92 -42.31 20.91 14.01
N GLY A 93 -41.76 21.52 12.96
CA GLY A 93 -41.51 22.96 12.88
C GLY A 93 -40.38 23.48 13.77
N LYS A 94 -39.57 22.58 14.35
CA LYS A 94 -38.41 22.96 15.17
C LYS A 94 -37.23 23.32 14.28
N ARG A 95 -36.44 24.31 14.71
CA ARG A 95 -35.18 24.66 14.06
C ARG A 95 -34.22 23.46 14.11
N ILE A 96 -33.55 23.21 12.99
CA ILE A 96 -32.38 22.33 12.90
C ILE A 96 -31.24 23.08 12.21
N GLY A 97 -30.00 22.68 12.44
CA GLY A 97 -28.86 23.21 11.71
C GLY A 97 -28.91 22.87 10.21
N SER A 98 -28.21 23.66 9.39
CA SER A 98 -28.11 23.44 7.93
C SER A 98 -26.92 22.55 7.51
N LEU A 99 -25.97 22.29 8.42
CA LEU A 99 -24.70 21.62 8.11
C LEU A 99 -24.58 20.21 8.71
N LEU A 100 -24.02 19.29 7.93
CA LEU A 100 -23.50 17.99 8.38
C LEU A 100 -21.98 18.02 8.29
N LEU A 101 -21.33 18.19 9.44
CA LEU A 101 -19.87 18.33 9.53
C LEU A 101 -19.20 16.97 9.72
N TYR A 102 -18.10 16.74 9.03
CA TYR A 102 -17.20 15.62 9.31
C TYR A 102 -15.74 16.03 9.18
N GLY A 103 -14.85 15.49 10.03
CA GLY A 103 -13.41 15.73 9.93
C GLY A 103 -12.86 15.40 8.53
N ALA A 104 -12.00 16.25 7.97
CA ALA A 104 -11.45 16.05 6.63
C ALA A 104 -10.66 14.73 6.48
N THR A 105 -10.22 14.16 7.61
CA THR A 105 -9.46 12.92 7.68
C THR A 105 -10.31 11.68 8.01
N GLU A 106 -11.64 11.80 8.11
CA GLU A 106 -12.57 10.69 8.44
C GLU A 106 -12.41 9.46 7.55
N HIS A 107 -12.71 8.29 8.11
CA HIS A 107 -12.87 7.08 7.30
C HIS A 107 -14.03 7.25 6.33
N LYS A 108 -13.87 6.80 5.08
CA LYS A 108 -14.88 6.98 4.01
C LYS A 108 -16.30 6.53 4.38
N ALA A 109 -16.44 5.57 5.30
CA ALA A 109 -17.76 5.17 5.81
C ALA A 109 -18.58 6.34 6.38
N VAL A 110 -17.94 7.37 6.93
CA VAL A 110 -18.60 8.54 7.53
C VAL A 110 -19.22 9.46 6.46
N PRO A 111 -18.45 10.11 5.56
CA PRO A 111 -19.03 11.01 4.57
C PRO A 111 -19.99 10.31 3.61
N GLU A 112 -19.71 9.06 3.23
CA GLU A 112 -20.61 8.28 2.38
C GLU A 112 -21.94 7.97 3.10
N SER A 113 -21.91 7.68 4.40
CA SER A 113 -23.12 7.49 5.20
C SER A 113 -23.94 8.78 5.33
N LEU A 114 -23.26 9.90 5.64
CA LEU A 114 -23.89 11.22 5.70
C LEU A 114 -24.58 11.56 4.38
N ALA A 115 -23.85 11.47 3.26
CA ALA A 115 -24.40 11.78 1.94
C ALA A 115 -25.57 10.86 1.55
N HIS A 116 -25.44 9.56 1.79
CA HIS A 116 -26.46 8.57 1.45
C HIS A 116 -27.78 8.81 2.20
N TRP A 117 -27.73 8.89 3.53
CA TRP A 117 -28.94 9.03 4.35
C TRP A 117 -29.54 10.43 4.29
N ASN A 118 -28.72 11.47 4.19
CA ASN A 118 -29.18 12.85 4.00
C ASN A 118 -30.06 12.98 2.75
N ARG A 119 -29.65 12.32 1.64
CA ARG A 119 -30.42 12.25 0.40
C ARG A 119 -31.69 11.42 0.57
N LEU A 120 -31.59 10.19 1.09
CA LEU A 120 -32.75 9.29 1.21
C LEU A 120 -33.84 9.82 2.15
N LEU A 121 -33.46 10.54 3.20
CA LEU A 121 -34.40 11.12 4.16
C LEU A 121 -34.97 12.48 3.72
N GLY A 122 -34.54 13.02 2.57
CA GLY A 122 -35.01 14.29 2.04
C GLY A 122 -34.61 15.51 2.88
N LEU A 123 -33.55 15.39 3.69
CA LEU A 123 -33.08 16.47 4.54
C LEU A 123 -32.32 17.53 3.73
N ASN A 124 -31.57 17.10 2.71
CA ASN A 124 -30.81 17.96 1.80
C ASN A 124 -29.94 19.01 2.53
N LEU A 125 -29.38 18.63 3.68
CA LEU A 125 -28.43 19.47 4.42
C LEU A 125 -27.09 19.51 3.69
N GLU A 126 -26.31 20.55 3.90
CA GLU A 126 -24.99 20.64 3.27
C GLU A 126 -24.00 19.73 4.00
N VAL A 127 -23.37 18.80 3.29
CA VAL A 127 -22.30 17.95 3.84
C VAL A 127 -20.97 18.66 3.67
N ARG A 128 -20.33 19.04 4.76
CA ARG A 128 -19.12 19.89 4.75
C ARG A 128 -17.97 19.26 5.53
N LYS A 129 -16.77 19.32 4.96
CA LYS A 129 -15.52 18.91 5.61
C LYS A 129 -15.14 19.95 6.67
N LEU A 130 -14.86 19.49 7.89
CA LEU A 130 -14.16 20.25 8.91
C LEU A 130 -12.65 20.11 8.63
N PRO A 131 -11.93 21.19 8.31
CA PRO A 131 -10.50 21.10 8.01
C PRO A 131 -9.68 20.63 9.22
N VAL A 132 -8.47 20.18 8.93
CA VAL A 132 -7.45 19.85 9.92
C VAL A 132 -6.24 20.76 9.69
N ASP A 133 -5.44 20.95 10.73
CA ASP A 133 -4.15 21.62 10.62
C ASP A 133 -3.09 20.73 9.95
N ALA A 134 -1.88 21.28 9.75
CA ALA A 134 -0.75 20.55 9.19
C ALA A 134 -0.28 19.36 10.04
N HIS A 135 -0.73 19.27 11.30
CA HIS A 135 -0.45 18.18 12.21
C HIS A 135 -1.56 17.10 12.20
N GLY A 136 -2.66 17.33 11.49
CA GLY A 136 -3.79 16.42 11.37
C GLY A 136 -4.81 16.52 12.50
N ARG A 137 -4.76 17.56 13.33
CA ARG A 137 -5.81 17.85 14.33
C ARG A 137 -6.89 18.74 13.74
N HIS A 138 -8.12 18.56 14.19
CA HIS A 138 -9.25 19.39 13.76
C HIS A 138 -8.98 20.88 14.02
N ASP A 139 -9.25 21.72 13.01
CA ASP A 139 -9.18 23.17 13.16
C ASP A 139 -10.36 23.64 14.04
N LEU A 140 -10.04 23.99 15.29
CA LEU A 140 -11.04 24.44 16.26
C LEU A 140 -11.61 25.82 15.93
N GLN A 141 -10.87 26.68 15.23
CA GLN A 141 -11.39 27.98 14.80
C GLN A 141 -12.42 27.80 13.67
N ALA A 142 -12.14 26.92 12.71
CA ALA A 142 -13.11 26.55 11.70
C ALA A 142 -14.34 25.87 12.31
N LEU A 143 -14.14 24.97 13.29
CA LEU A 143 -15.25 24.36 14.02
C LEU A 143 -16.09 25.43 14.72
N ASP A 144 -15.47 26.38 15.42
CA ASP A 144 -16.16 27.45 16.13
C ASP A 144 -17.11 28.26 15.23
N ALA A 145 -16.64 28.59 14.02
CA ALA A 145 -17.42 29.32 13.02
C ALA A 145 -18.60 28.51 12.45
N LEU A 146 -18.50 27.18 12.41
CA LEU A 146 -19.47 26.31 11.75
C LEU A 146 -20.46 25.63 12.73
N ILE A 147 -20.06 25.44 13.98
CA ILE A 147 -20.77 24.55 14.91
C ILE A 147 -22.15 25.07 15.33
N GLY A 148 -22.36 26.39 15.31
CA GLY A 148 -23.65 27.01 15.60
C GLY A 148 -24.75 26.68 14.58
N ASP A 149 -24.39 26.24 13.37
CA ASP A 149 -25.34 25.80 12.32
C ASP A 149 -25.20 24.31 11.98
N ALA A 150 -24.41 23.57 12.76
CA ALA A 150 -24.26 22.14 12.59
C ALA A 150 -25.46 21.38 13.17
N ALA A 151 -26.03 20.48 12.37
CA ALA A 151 -27.01 19.50 12.81
C ALA A 151 -26.34 18.22 13.33
N MET A 152 -25.18 17.87 12.77
CA MET A 152 -24.37 16.73 13.19
C MET A 152 -22.89 17.04 12.98
N LEU A 153 -22.05 16.57 13.91
CA LEU A 153 -20.60 16.55 13.82
C LEU A 153 -20.13 15.09 13.88
N CYS A 154 -19.28 14.69 12.94
CA CYS A 154 -18.60 13.40 12.94
C CYS A 154 -17.10 13.61 13.00
N THR A 155 -16.46 13.08 14.03
CA THR A 155 -14.99 13.07 14.15
C THR A 155 -14.53 11.66 14.46
N MET A 156 -13.24 11.40 14.36
CA MET A 156 -12.62 10.17 14.85
C MET A 156 -11.83 10.44 16.13
N ALA A 157 -11.66 9.43 16.96
CA ALA A 157 -10.82 9.53 18.15
C ALA A 157 -9.32 9.54 17.81
N ALA A 158 -8.92 8.72 16.82
CA ALA A 158 -7.56 8.68 16.31
C ALA A 158 -7.53 8.25 14.85
N ASN A 159 -6.62 8.83 14.08
CA ASN A 159 -6.50 8.56 12.66
C ASN A 159 -5.87 7.20 12.37
N ASN A 160 -6.54 6.41 11.53
CA ASN A 160 -6.07 5.07 11.16
C ASN A 160 -4.85 5.08 10.23
N GLU A 161 -4.48 6.23 9.66
CA GLU A 161 -3.39 6.39 8.70
C GLU A 161 -2.16 7.07 9.29
N THR A 162 -2.35 8.17 10.01
CA THR A 162 -1.26 8.94 10.66
C THR A 162 -1.12 8.61 12.14
N GLY A 163 -2.15 8.06 12.78
CA GLY A 163 -2.17 7.83 14.23
C GLY A 163 -2.54 9.07 15.04
N VAL A 164 -2.70 10.24 14.41
CA VAL A 164 -2.98 11.50 15.11
C VAL A 164 -4.26 11.36 15.94
N VAL A 165 -4.15 11.69 17.23
CA VAL A 165 -5.23 11.64 18.21
C VAL A 165 -5.94 12.99 18.21
N SER A 166 -7.26 12.94 18.05
CA SER A 166 -8.12 14.12 18.10
C SER A 166 -8.20 14.68 19.52
N ASP A 167 -8.23 16.01 19.64
CA ASP A 167 -8.51 16.68 20.90
C ASP A 167 -10.02 16.67 21.20
N LEU A 168 -10.53 15.52 21.62
CA LEU A 168 -11.94 15.32 21.92
C LEU A 168 -12.40 16.22 23.08
N SER A 169 -11.50 16.53 24.02
CA SER A 169 -11.80 17.42 25.15
C SER A 169 -12.03 18.85 24.67
N ALA A 170 -11.16 19.39 23.82
CA ALA A 170 -11.34 20.72 23.25
C ALA A 170 -12.59 20.82 22.36
N ILE A 171 -12.87 19.78 21.55
CA ILE A 171 -14.11 19.72 20.75
C ILE A 171 -15.35 19.71 21.66
N ALA A 172 -15.34 18.90 22.73
CA ALA A 172 -16.45 18.83 23.68
C ALA A 172 -16.67 20.16 24.42
N GLN A 173 -15.59 20.82 24.84
CA GLN A 173 -15.63 22.13 25.48
C GLN A 173 -16.24 23.18 24.53
N LEU A 174 -15.77 23.25 23.29
CA LEU A 174 -16.28 24.19 22.30
C LEU A 174 -17.77 23.96 22.00
N LEU A 175 -18.17 22.70 21.85
CA LEU A 175 -19.58 22.30 21.69
C LEU A 175 -20.45 22.80 22.86
N GLN A 176 -19.92 22.78 24.08
CA GLN A 176 -20.62 23.24 25.28
C GLN A 176 -20.67 24.77 25.37
N GLU A 177 -19.54 25.45 25.15
CA GLU A 177 -19.44 26.92 25.20
C GLU A 177 -20.35 27.60 24.18
N ARG A 178 -20.52 26.98 23.00
CA ARG A 178 -21.45 27.48 21.96
C ARG A 178 -22.88 27.03 22.14
N GLY A 179 -23.18 26.22 23.15
CA GLY A 179 -24.51 25.64 23.35
C GLY A 179 -25.00 24.91 22.10
N ALA A 180 -24.08 24.26 21.36
CA ALA A 180 -24.41 23.66 20.08
C ALA A 180 -25.44 22.55 20.27
N ASP A 181 -26.45 22.44 19.41
CA ASP A 181 -27.47 21.37 19.47
C ASP A 181 -27.12 20.16 18.57
N ALA A 182 -25.96 20.21 17.91
CA ALA A 182 -25.48 19.16 17.01
C ALA A 182 -25.33 17.82 17.74
N TYR A 183 -25.75 16.73 17.07
CA TYR A 183 -25.36 15.39 17.51
C TYR A 183 -23.89 15.14 17.19
N TRP A 184 -23.18 14.45 18.07
CA TRP A 184 -21.76 14.19 17.90
C TRP A 184 -21.45 12.69 17.89
N MET A 185 -20.97 12.21 16.74
CA MET A 185 -20.43 10.86 16.59
C MET A 185 -18.90 10.90 16.61
N VAL A 186 -18.29 10.04 17.42
CA VAL A 186 -16.84 9.83 17.43
C VAL A 186 -16.49 8.42 16.99
N ASP A 187 -15.87 8.27 15.81
CA ASP A 187 -15.31 6.98 15.37
C ASP A 187 -14.17 6.54 16.30
N CYS A 188 -14.45 5.53 17.12
CA CYS A 188 -13.54 5.00 18.13
C CYS A 188 -12.85 3.70 17.70
N VAL A 189 -12.84 3.38 16.40
CA VAL A 189 -12.22 2.17 15.82
C VAL A 189 -10.74 2.04 16.18
N GLN A 190 -10.00 3.15 16.20
CA GLN A 190 -8.59 3.17 16.59
C GLN A 190 -8.36 3.54 18.06
N ALA A 191 -9.42 3.75 18.84
CA ALA A 191 -9.29 4.10 20.25
C ALA A 191 -9.31 2.87 21.17
N LEU A 192 -10.11 1.84 20.84
CA LEU A 192 -10.27 0.66 21.70
C LEU A 192 -8.92 -0.01 21.97
N GLY A 193 -8.55 -0.07 23.26
CA GLY A 193 -7.28 -0.66 23.71
C GLY A 193 -6.03 0.17 23.42
N LYS A 194 -6.17 1.37 22.85
CA LYS A 194 -5.06 2.29 22.56
C LYS A 194 -5.19 3.63 23.29
N LEU A 195 -6.42 4.05 23.59
CA LEU A 195 -6.74 5.25 24.36
C LEU A 195 -7.58 4.89 25.58
N LYS A 196 -7.40 5.63 26.68
CA LYS A 196 -8.31 5.56 27.82
C LYS A 196 -9.60 6.28 27.45
N LEU A 197 -10.73 5.60 27.59
CA LEU A 197 -12.05 6.14 27.27
C LEU A 197 -12.91 6.17 28.54
N ASN A 198 -13.66 7.25 28.70
CA ASN A 198 -14.74 7.35 29.68
C ASN A 198 -15.89 8.09 28.99
N LEU A 199 -16.74 7.35 28.29
CA LEU A 199 -17.77 7.92 27.42
C LEU A 199 -18.81 8.73 28.20
N ALA A 200 -19.12 8.33 29.45
CA ALA A 200 -20.04 9.04 30.34
C ALA A 200 -19.53 10.42 30.75
N ALA A 201 -18.20 10.64 30.75
CA ALA A 201 -17.59 11.94 31.01
C ALA A 201 -17.53 12.84 29.76
N THR A 202 -18.11 12.40 28.64
CA THR A 202 -18.09 13.15 27.38
C THR A 202 -19.49 13.44 26.87
N ARG A 203 -19.58 14.44 25.98
CA ARG A 203 -20.82 14.75 25.26
C ARG A 203 -21.12 13.78 24.09
N ILE A 204 -20.19 12.87 23.77
CA ILE A 204 -20.28 11.99 22.60
C ILE A 204 -21.61 11.24 22.60
N ASP A 205 -22.42 11.45 21.56
CA ASP A 205 -23.73 10.80 21.42
C ASP A 205 -23.59 9.37 20.91
N TYR A 206 -22.63 9.14 20.01
CA TYR A 206 -22.41 7.86 19.36
C TYR A 206 -20.92 7.53 19.28
N ALA A 207 -20.53 6.32 19.67
CA ALA A 207 -19.17 5.84 19.47
C ALA A 207 -19.16 4.42 18.88
N PRO A 208 -18.92 4.25 17.58
CA PRO A 208 -18.73 2.95 16.96
C PRO A 208 -17.32 2.38 17.26
N PHE A 209 -17.26 1.06 17.40
CA PHE A 209 -16.07 0.27 17.67
C PHE A 209 -16.02 -0.96 16.77
N SER A 210 -14.83 -1.52 16.54
CA SER A 210 -14.67 -2.75 15.76
C SER A 210 -13.67 -3.72 16.38
N GLY A 211 -14.06 -5.00 16.50
CA GLY A 211 -13.24 -6.02 17.17
C GLY A 211 -11.94 -6.35 16.44
N HIS A 212 -11.95 -6.39 15.10
CA HIS A 212 -10.77 -6.80 14.31
C HIS A 212 -9.61 -5.79 14.29
N LYS A 213 -9.78 -4.62 14.92
CA LYS A 213 -8.68 -3.67 15.17
C LYS A 213 -7.96 -3.94 16.50
N LEU A 214 -8.52 -4.83 17.32
CA LEU A 214 -7.96 -5.24 18.58
C LEU A 214 -8.21 -6.73 18.81
N TYR A 215 -7.64 -7.55 17.94
CA TYR A 215 -7.49 -9.01 18.09
C TYR A 215 -8.77 -9.85 18.23
N ALA A 216 -9.95 -9.28 17.96
CA ALA A 216 -11.17 -10.05 17.77
C ALA A 216 -11.33 -10.45 16.28
N PRO A 217 -12.17 -11.44 15.95
CA PRO A 217 -12.45 -11.79 14.56
C PRO A 217 -13.12 -10.62 13.81
N LYS A 218 -13.04 -10.65 12.48
CA LYS A 218 -13.85 -9.78 11.61
C LYS A 218 -15.34 -10.13 11.78
N GLY A 219 -16.23 -9.17 11.52
CA GLY A 219 -17.68 -9.40 11.60
C GLY A 219 -18.28 -9.23 13.00
N ILE A 220 -17.57 -8.56 13.92
CA ILE A 220 -18.09 -8.15 15.23
C ILE A 220 -17.60 -6.74 15.59
N GLY A 221 -18.50 -5.93 16.14
CA GLY A 221 -18.24 -4.60 16.65
C GLY A 221 -19.23 -4.21 17.74
N MET A 222 -19.13 -2.96 18.19
CA MET A 222 -20.04 -2.37 19.16
C MET A 222 -20.42 -0.96 18.73
N LEU A 223 -21.60 -0.50 19.16
CA LEU A 223 -21.98 0.90 19.10
C LEU A 223 -22.41 1.35 20.50
N TYR A 224 -21.77 2.39 21.01
CA TYR A 224 -22.26 3.14 22.15
C TYR A 224 -23.27 4.20 21.69
N VAL A 225 -24.35 4.34 22.45
CA VAL A 225 -25.33 5.41 22.30
C VAL A 225 -25.57 6.04 23.66
N ARG A 226 -25.31 7.34 23.78
CA ARG A 226 -25.51 8.10 25.01
C ARG A 226 -26.98 8.05 25.47
N ALA A 227 -27.18 8.08 26.78
CA ALA A 227 -28.53 8.23 27.34
C ALA A 227 -29.19 9.50 26.79
N GLY A 228 -30.43 9.38 26.32
CA GLY A 228 -31.19 10.48 25.71
C GLY A 228 -30.83 10.81 24.25
N ALA A 229 -29.76 10.26 23.68
CA ALA A 229 -29.49 10.38 22.24
C ALA A 229 -30.51 9.54 21.45
N PRO A 230 -31.00 10.05 20.29
CA PRO A 230 -31.99 9.33 19.50
C PRO A 230 -31.38 8.06 18.92
N PHE A 231 -32.25 7.11 18.59
CA PHE A 231 -31.82 5.84 18.01
C PHE A 231 -32.85 5.32 17.02
N THR A 232 -32.38 4.95 15.84
CA THR A 232 -33.17 4.31 14.78
C THR A 232 -32.46 3.02 14.39
N PRO A 233 -33.10 1.85 14.57
CA PRO A 233 -32.51 0.58 14.15
C PRO A 233 -32.24 0.56 12.64
N LEU A 234 -31.01 0.23 12.25
CA LEU A 234 -30.66 0.01 10.85
C LEU A 234 -31.27 -1.29 10.31
N MET A 235 -31.39 -2.30 11.17
CA MET A 235 -31.96 -3.61 10.85
C MET A 235 -33.13 -3.92 11.79
N MET A 236 -34.32 -4.02 11.20
CA MET A 236 -35.59 -4.36 11.86
C MET A 236 -35.95 -5.83 11.64
N GLY A 237 -36.64 -6.44 12.61
CA GLY A 237 -36.93 -7.88 12.60
C GLY A 237 -37.30 -8.42 13.97
N GLY A 238 -36.77 -9.60 14.32
CA GLY A 238 -37.23 -10.44 15.44
C GLY A 238 -36.89 -9.99 16.86
N GLY A 239 -36.54 -8.72 17.09
CA GLY A 239 -36.41 -8.18 18.44
C GLY A 239 -35.07 -8.44 19.16
N GLN A 240 -34.05 -8.97 18.48
CA GLN A 240 -32.70 -9.13 19.05
C GLN A 240 -32.09 -7.79 19.47
N GLU A 241 -31.10 -7.82 20.39
CA GLU A 241 -30.53 -6.63 21.03
C GLU A 241 -31.63 -5.66 21.56
N ALA A 242 -32.66 -6.20 22.21
CA ALA A 242 -33.83 -5.45 22.70
C ALA A 242 -34.60 -4.68 21.61
N GLY A 243 -34.65 -5.23 20.39
CA GLY A 243 -35.28 -4.61 19.22
C GLY A 243 -34.44 -3.52 18.56
N LEU A 244 -33.23 -3.28 19.06
CA LEU A 244 -32.36 -2.20 18.57
C LEU A 244 -31.51 -2.61 17.37
N ARG A 245 -31.24 -3.91 17.22
CA ARG A 245 -30.48 -4.47 16.08
C ARG A 245 -30.90 -5.92 15.87
N SER A 246 -31.77 -6.16 14.89
CA SER A 246 -32.33 -7.50 14.64
C SER A 246 -31.34 -8.45 13.96
N GLY A 247 -31.67 -9.74 14.03
CA GLY A 247 -30.86 -10.85 13.53
C GLY A 247 -30.16 -11.58 14.67
N THR A 248 -30.21 -12.91 14.65
CA THR A 248 -29.62 -13.77 15.70
C THR A 248 -28.18 -13.34 16.00
N GLU A 249 -27.89 -13.19 17.28
CA GLU A 249 -26.64 -12.64 17.76
C GLU A 249 -25.44 -13.51 17.36
N ASN A 250 -24.36 -12.87 16.92
CA ASN A 250 -23.12 -13.56 16.57
C ASN A 250 -22.39 -14.02 17.84
N MET A 251 -22.86 -15.11 18.47
CA MET A 251 -22.36 -15.57 19.76
C MET A 251 -20.88 -15.92 19.74
N ALA A 252 -20.37 -16.46 18.62
CA ALA A 252 -18.94 -16.72 18.45
C ALA A 252 -18.12 -15.42 18.43
N GLY A 253 -18.58 -14.41 17.70
CA GLY A 253 -17.96 -13.08 17.65
C GLY A 253 -18.01 -12.35 19.00
N ILE A 254 -19.16 -12.41 19.69
CA ILE A 254 -19.36 -11.81 21.02
C ILE A 254 -18.44 -12.46 22.05
N ALA A 255 -18.37 -13.80 22.10
CA ALA A 255 -17.48 -14.52 23.00
C ALA A 255 -16.00 -14.17 22.74
N ALA A 256 -15.60 -14.11 21.47
CA ALA A 256 -14.25 -13.72 21.07
C ALA A 256 -13.90 -12.29 21.49
N LEU A 257 -14.82 -11.34 21.26
CA LEU A 257 -14.67 -9.96 21.73
C LEU A 257 -14.59 -9.91 23.26
N GLY A 258 -15.38 -10.72 23.97
CA GLY A 258 -15.31 -10.86 25.42
C GLY A 258 -13.93 -11.27 25.93
N ALA A 259 -13.27 -12.21 25.26
CA ALA A 259 -11.91 -12.62 25.61
C ALA A 259 -10.87 -11.51 25.37
N VAL A 260 -11.02 -10.73 24.29
CA VAL A 260 -10.19 -9.54 24.04
C VAL A 260 -10.39 -8.49 25.13
N LEU A 261 -11.65 -8.20 25.48
CA LEU A 261 -11.97 -7.24 26.53
C LEU A 261 -11.44 -7.72 27.88
N ALA A 262 -11.45 -9.04 28.15
CA ALA A 262 -10.85 -9.59 29.36
C ALA A 262 -9.32 -9.40 29.39
N ALA A 263 -8.66 -9.57 28.25
CA ALA A 263 -7.23 -9.29 28.10
C ALA A 263 -6.89 -7.80 28.23
N LEU A 264 -7.81 -6.89 27.91
CA LEU A 264 -7.64 -5.45 28.17
C LEU A 264 -7.71 -5.14 29.68
N ASP A 265 -8.67 -5.76 30.34
CA ASP A 265 -8.99 -5.53 31.75
C ASP A 265 -7.92 -6.11 32.70
N ASP A 266 -7.19 -7.14 32.28
CA ASP A 266 -6.16 -7.78 33.12
C ASP A 266 -4.89 -6.92 33.35
N GLY A 267 -4.69 -5.88 32.53
CA GLY A 267 -3.54 -4.97 32.60
C GLY A 267 -2.16 -5.61 32.37
N LYS A 268 -2.11 -6.83 31.84
CA LYS A 268 -0.89 -7.65 31.69
C LYS A 268 -0.71 -8.23 30.29
N THR A 269 -1.81 -8.58 29.60
CA THR A 269 -1.75 -9.23 28.29
C THR A 269 -1.26 -8.27 27.21
N PHE A 270 -1.73 -7.02 27.25
CA PHE A 270 -1.32 -5.97 26.33
C PHE A 270 -0.20 -5.12 26.92
N ARG A 271 0.73 -4.71 26.06
CA ARG A 271 1.83 -3.81 26.42
C ARG A 271 1.31 -2.44 26.83
N SER A 272 2.00 -1.83 27.79
CA SER A 272 1.74 -0.45 28.20
C SER A 272 2.07 0.54 27.08
N ASP A 273 1.46 1.72 27.09
CA ASP A 273 1.76 2.77 26.12
C ASP A 273 3.24 3.19 26.15
N ALA A 274 3.87 3.19 27.33
CA ALA A 274 5.30 3.49 27.47
C ALA A 274 6.20 2.46 26.74
N GLU A 275 5.88 1.16 26.86
CA GLU A 275 6.59 0.11 26.11
C GLU A 275 6.38 0.27 24.59
N LEU A 276 5.14 0.58 24.16
CA LEU A 276 4.82 0.78 22.74
C LEU A 276 5.53 2.01 22.17
N ALA A 277 5.63 3.09 22.94
CA ALA A 277 6.39 4.28 22.57
C ALA A 277 7.89 3.98 22.44
N ALA A 278 8.45 3.15 23.34
CA ALA A 278 9.84 2.70 23.24
C ALA A 278 10.08 1.82 21.99
N PHE A 279 9.14 0.94 21.65
CA PHE A 279 9.20 0.16 20.40
C PHE A 279 9.09 1.05 19.16
N ARG A 280 8.22 2.07 19.18
CA ARG A 280 8.14 3.08 18.13
C ARG A 280 9.47 3.78 17.93
N ALA A 281 10.12 4.21 19.02
CA ALA A 281 11.41 4.89 18.95
C ALA A 281 12.51 4.01 18.33
N GLN A 282 12.53 2.71 18.63
CA GLN A 282 13.47 1.76 18.01
C GLN A 282 13.24 1.63 16.49
N LEU A 283 11.97 1.51 16.07
CA LEU A 283 11.61 1.46 14.66
C LEU A 283 11.97 2.76 13.94
N VAL A 284 11.70 3.92 14.56
CA VAL A 284 12.06 5.25 14.02
C VAL A 284 13.56 5.35 13.80
N ALA A 285 14.38 5.03 14.80
CA ALA A 285 15.83 5.08 14.68
C ALA A 285 16.35 4.16 13.54
N SER A 286 15.73 2.98 13.38
CA SER A 286 16.09 2.03 12.32
C SER A 286 15.68 2.54 10.93
N LEU A 287 14.49 3.15 10.82
CA LEU A 287 14.01 3.80 9.59
C LEU A 287 14.92 4.97 9.18
N GLU A 288 15.34 5.81 10.12
CA GLU A 288 16.26 6.93 9.88
C GLU A 288 17.63 6.45 9.41
N ARG A 289 18.17 5.36 9.98
CA ARG A 289 19.41 4.73 9.51
C ARG A 289 19.27 4.09 8.11
N ALA A 290 18.12 3.47 7.85
CA ALA A 290 17.86 2.81 6.58
C ALA A 290 17.65 3.82 5.44
N PHE A 291 16.95 4.93 5.72
CA PHE A 291 16.46 5.86 4.70
C PHE A 291 16.88 7.31 5.02
N PRO A 292 18.07 7.74 4.56
CA PRO A 292 18.50 9.13 4.71
C PRO A 292 17.49 10.11 4.13
N GLY A 293 17.13 11.14 4.89
CA GLY A 293 16.14 12.14 4.48
C GLY A 293 14.68 11.69 4.60
N ILE A 294 14.40 10.56 5.26
CA ILE A 294 13.03 10.16 5.62
C ILE A 294 12.29 11.31 6.30
N VAL A 295 11.01 11.46 5.94
CA VAL A 295 10.12 12.47 6.52
C VAL A 295 8.93 11.77 7.15
N PHE A 296 8.70 12.00 8.43
CA PHE A 296 7.49 11.58 9.10
C PHE A 296 6.35 12.58 8.85
N ASN A 297 5.19 12.08 8.44
CA ASN A 297 4.04 12.89 8.05
C ASN A 297 3.09 13.18 9.22
N MET A 298 3.55 12.97 10.45
CA MET A 298 2.77 13.17 11.67
C MET A 298 3.71 13.62 12.81
N PRO A 299 3.18 14.28 13.84
CA PRO A 299 3.92 14.53 15.09
C PRO A 299 3.77 13.35 16.07
N PHE A 300 4.89 12.88 16.62
CA PHE A 300 4.93 11.66 17.46
C PHE A 300 4.16 11.80 18.78
N ASP A 301 4.19 12.97 19.39
CA ASP A 301 3.57 13.30 20.67
C ASP A 301 2.04 13.42 20.58
N LEU A 302 1.51 13.74 19.40
CA LEU A 302 0.07 13.81 19.15
C LEU A 302 -0.49 12.54 18.52
N SER A 303 0.34 11.50 18.31
CA SER A 303 -0.04 10.30 17.56
C SER A 303 0.10 9.03 18.38
N LEU A 304 -0.76 8.05 18.12
CA LEU A 304 -0.73 6.73 18.72
C LEU A 304 0.68 6.12 18.64
N SER A 305 1.17 5.61 19.77
CA SER A 305 2.47 4.93 19.90
C SER A 305 2.64 3.75 18.95
N THR A 306 1.55 3.21 18.42
CA THR A 306 1.55 2.05 17.53
C THR A 306 1.54 2.39 16.05
N THR A 307 1.60 3.67 15.66
CA THR A 307 1.45 4.11 14.26
C THR A 307 2.60 5.02 13.85
N LEU A 308 3.11 4.77 12.64
CA LEU A 308 4.05 5.61 11.92
C LEU A 308 3.51 5.87 10.52
N ASN A 309 3.67 7.09 10.03
CA ASN A 309 3.43 7.46 8.64
C ASN A 309 4.64 8.24 8.14
N PHE A 310 5.28 7.77 7.08
CA PHE A 310 6.51 8.37 6.58
C PHE A 310 6.62 8.30 5.06
N SER A 311 7.43 9.17 4.48
CA SER A 311 7.78 9.21 3.06
C SER A 311 9.29 9.27 2.91
N VAL A 312 9.84 8.64 1.88
CA VAL A 312 11.28 8.69 1.58
C VAL A 312 11.48 9.45 0.26
N PRO A 313 12.23 10.56 0.25
CA PRO A 313 12.50 11.31 -0.99
C PRO A 313 13.06 10.41 -2.10
N GLY A 314 12.56 10.58 -3.32
CA GLY A 314 13.03 9.84 -4.49
C GLY A 314 12.54 8.40 -4.61
N LEU A 315 11.77 7.89 -3.64
CA LEU A 315 11.18 6.55 -3.69
C LEU A 315 9.66 6.62 -3.74
N SER A 316 9.05 5.80 -4.58
CA SER A 316 7.60 5.62 -4.60
C SER A 316 7.13 4.71 -3.47
N SER A 317 5.86 4.86 -3.08
CA SER A 317 5.22 3.95 -2.12
C SER A 317 5.25 2.50 -2.60
N LYS A 318 5.10 2.28 -3.91
CA LYS A 318 5.16 0.95 -4.53
C LYS A 318 6.54 0.30 -4.35
N GLU A 319 7.63 1.03 -4.57
CA GLU A 319 8.99 0.50 -4.40
C GLU A 319 9.28 0.14 -2.94
N LEU A 320 8.88 0.99 -2.00
CA LEU A 320 9.02 0.70 -0.56
C LEU A 320 8.17 -0.51 -0.14
N LEU A 321 6.93 -0.63 -0.62
CA LEU A 321 6.08 -1.79 -0.37
C LEU A 321 6.68 -3.08 -0.93
N ASP A 322 7.15 -3.05 -2.18
CA ASP A 322 7.79 -4.20 -2.81
C ASP A 322 9.08 -4.61 -2.05
N LEU A 323 9.87 -3.63 -1.61
CA LEU A 323 11.08 -3.83 -0.79
C LEU A 323 10.79 -4.45 0.59
N PHE A 324 9.86 -3.86 1.36
CA PHE A 324 9.50 -4.40 2.68
C PHE A 324 8.89 -5.80 2.58
N ASP A 325 8.08 -6.04 1.55
CA ASP A 325 7.48 -7.35 1.32
C ASP A 325 8.54 -8.41 1.00
N ALA A 326 9.55 -8.06 0.19
CA ALA A 326 10.71 -8.92 -0.09
C ALA A 326 11.52 -9.24 1.19
N ALA A 327 11.58 -8.30 2.14
CA ALA A 327 12.14 -8.51 3.48
C ALA A 327 11.17 -9.21 4.46
N ARG A 328 9.99 -9.65 4.01
CA ARG A 328 8.92 -10.26 4.82
C ARG A 328 8.41 -9.36 5.95
N VAL A 329 8.34 -8.06 5.69
CA VAL A 329 7.75 -7.04 6.55
C VAL A 329 6.49 -6.48 5.86
N ARG A 330 5.32 -6.65 6.46
CA ARG A 330 4.05 -6.19 5.87
C ARG A 330 3.71 -4.79 6.39
N VAL A 331 3.62 -3.81 5.48
CA VAL A 331 3.20 -2.42 5.72
C VAL A 331 2.18 -2.01 4.65
N SER A 332 1.59 -0.80 4.75
CA SER A 332 0.62 -0.31 3.76
C SER A 332 0.98 1.09 3.24
N SER A 333 0.43 1.51 2.09
CA SER A 333 0.62 2.86 1.51
C SER A 333 -0.56 3.81 1.80
N GLY A 334 -1.08 3.78 3.03
CA GLY A 334 -2.29 4.51 3.46
C GLY A 334 -3.45 3.58 3.83
N SER A 335 -4.71 4.08 3.73
CA SER A 335 -5.90 3.23 3.94
C SER A 335 -5.95 2.06 2.94
N ALA A 336 -6.36 0.87 3.40
CA ALA A 336 -6.40 -0.33 2.55
C ALA A 336 -7.26 -0.15 1.28
N CYS A 337 -8.26 0.73 1.32
CA CYS A 337 -9.14 1.05 0.20
C CYS A 337 -8.51 2.00 -0.84
N SER A 338 -7.52 2.82 -0.48
CA SER A 338 -6.78 3.70 -1.40
C SER A 338 -5.56 3.01 -2.01
N ALA A 339 -4.94 2.07 -1.29
CA ALA A 339 -3.75 1.34 -1.73
C ALA A 339 -3.94 0.59 -3.07
N ALA A 340 -5.14 0.10 -3.37
CA ALA A 340 -5.45 -0.59 -4.63
C ALA A 340 -5.54 0.34 -5.85
N LYS A 341 -5.71 1.65 -5.66
CA LYS A 341 -5.94 2.63 -6.74
C LYS A 341 -4.77 3.58 -6.99
N ALA A 342 -3.67 3.47 -6.24
CA ALA A 342 -2.48 4.33 -6.35
C ALA A 342 -2.78 5.85 -6.34
N LEU A 343 -3.90 6.26 -5.73
CA LEU A 343 -4.25 7.67 -5.57
C LEU A 343 -3.51 8.25 -4.34
N PRO A 344 -3.15 9.54 -4.36
CA PRO A 344 -2.58 10.20 -3.18
C PRO A 344 -3.49 10.05 -1.96
N SER A 345 -2.89 10.07 -0.77
CA SER A 345 -3.64 10.00 0.48
C SER A 345 -4.48 11.26 0.70
N TYR A 346 -5.80 11.13 0.66
CA TYR A 346 -6.71 12.24 0.99
C TYR A 346 -6.54 12.77 2.42
N VAL A 347 -6.02 11.93 3.34
CA VAL A 347 -5.70 12.33 4.72
C VAL A 347 -4.51 13.29 4.70
N LEU A 348 -3.44 12.93 4.00
CA LEU A 348 -2.25 13.77 3.89
C LEU A 348 -2.51 15.03 3.04
N GLU A 349 -3.35 14.94 2.01
CA GLU A 349 -3.84 16.11 1.27
C GLU A 349 -4.62 17.07 2.17
N ALA A 350 -5.49 16.55 3.05
CA ALA A 350 -6.22 17.36 4.03
C ALA A 350 -5.29 18.04 5.04
N MET A 351 -4.13 17.44 5.33
CA MET A 351 -3.07 18.02 6.15
C MET A 351 -2.14 18.96 5.37
N HIS A 352 -2.45 19.25 4.09
CA HIS A 352 -1.62 20.07 3.20
C HIS A 352 -0.17 19.56 3.04
N VAL A 353 0.01 18.24 3.16
CA VAL A 353 1.30 17.59 2.90
C VAL A 353 1.58 17.65 1.39
N PRO A 354 2.81 18.01 0.95
CA PRO A 354 3.19 18.05 -0.45
C PRO A 354 2.84 16.76 -1.21
N GLN A 355 2.40 16.90 -2.46
CA GLN A 355 1.89 15.81 -3.29
C GLN A 355 2.85 14.61 -3.37
N TRP A 356 4.15 14.86 -3.53
CA TRP A 356 5.14 13.77 -3.60
C TRP A 356 5.16 12.93 -2.31
N ARG A 357 4.96 13.53 -1.12
CA ARG A 357 4.85 12.82 0.16
C ARG A 357 3.53 12.08 0.25
N ALA A 358 2.43 12.73 -0.10
CA ALA A 358 1.09 12.13 -0.07
C ALA A 358 0.97 10.89 -0.99
N SER A 359 1.69 10.86 -2.12
CA SER A 359 1.71 9.73 -3.06
C SER A 359 2.74 8.63 -2.70
N SER A 360 3.77 8.96 -1.90
CA SER A 360 4.84 8.02 -1.50
C SER A 360 4.73 7.52 -0.07
N ALA A 361 3.72 7.95 0.68
CA ALA A 361 3.58 7.63 2.10
C ALA A 361 3.43 6.12 2.37
N ILE A 362 4.11 5.67 3.41
CA ILE A 362 4.02 4.35 4.00
C ILE A 362 3.48 4.48 5.43
N ARG A 363 2.46 3.69 5.72
CA ARG A 363 1.96 3.45 7.07
C ARG A 363 2.55 2.14 7.59
N LEU A 364 3.24 2.26 8.71
CA LEU A 364 3.70 1.14 9.52
C LEU A 364 2.94 1.18 10.83
N SER A 365 2.25 0.08 11.18
CA SER A 365 1.48 -0.01 12.41
C SER A 365 1.55 -1.38 13.07
N PHE A 366 1.83 -1.41 14.36
CA PHE A 366 1.83 -2.64 15.15
C PHE A 366 0.66 -2.62 16.14
N GLY A 367 0.42 -3.72 16.82
CA GLY A 367 -0.60 -3.79 17.85
C GLY A 367 0.00 -4.06 19.23
N PRO A 368 -0.80 -3.90 20.29
CA PRO A 368 -0.30 -3.95 21.67
C PRO A 368 0.15 -5.34 22.15
N LEU A 369 0.05 -6.40 21.33
CA LEU A 369 0.63 -7.72 21.63
C LEU A 369 2.05 -7.90 21.08
N ILE A 370 2.60 -6.94 20.33
CA ILE A 370 3.93 -7.10 19.75
C ILE A 370 4.98 -7.28 20.85
N ASP A 371 5.95 -8.16 20.61
CA ASP A 371 7.06 -8.41 21.54
C ASP A 371 8.36 -7.74 21.08
N ALA A 372 9.30 -7.59 22.02
CA ALA A 372 10.59 -6.96 21.76
C ALA A 372 11.40 -7.72 20.70
N ALA A 373 11.29 -9.06 20.64
CA ALA A 373 12.00 -9.87 19.66
C ALA A 373 11.53 -9.56 18.23
N THR A 374 10.22 -9.40 18.02
CA THR A 374 9.62 -9.02 16.75
C THR A 374 10.04 -7.61 16.34
N ILE A 375 10.10 -6.66 17.29
CA ILE A 375 10.58 -5.29 17.03
C ILE A 375 12.05 -5.28 16.63
N THR A 376 12.92 -5.99 17.36
CA THR A 376 14.34 -6.11 17.01
C THR A 376 14.53 -6.74 15.62
N ALA A 377 13.77 -7.80 15.32
CA ALA A 377 13.80 -8.44 14.00
C ALA A 377 13.29 -7.51 12.89
N ALA A 378 12.28 -6.67 13.17
CA ALA A 378 11.78 -5.66 12.24
C ALA A 378 12.85 -4.60 11.95
N CYS A 379 13.51 -4.09 12.99
CA CYS A 379 14.61 -3.12 12.88
C CYS A 379 15.73 -3.65 11.97
N ALA A 380 16.20 -4.87 12.22
CA ALA A 380 17.24 -5.50 11.41
C ALA A 380 16.84 -5.67 9.94
N ARG A 381 15.56 -5.96 9.65
CA ARG A 381 15.06 -6.08 8.27
C ARG A 381 14.89 -4.72 7.60
N ILE A 382 14.43 -3.71 8.33
CA ILE A 382 14.35 -2.32 7.85
C ILE A 382 15.75 -1.82 7.46
N GLU A 383 16.76 -2.06 8.29
CA GLU A 383 18.14 -1.65 7.98
C GLU A 383 18.70 -2.37 6.75
N ARG A 384 18.45 -3.67 6.62
CA ARG A 384 18.78 -4.43 5.41
C ARG A 384 18.09 -3.87 4.17
N CYS A 385 16.84 -3.42 4.27
CA CYS A 385 16.17 -2.74 3.16
C CYS A 385 16.93 -1.47 2.74
N GLY A 386 17.42 -0.69 3.71
CA GLY A 386 18.28 0.47 3.44
C GLY A 386 19.60 0.09 2.75
N GLU A 387 20.26 -0.98 3.21
CA GLU A 387 21.46 -1.52 2.57
C GLU A 387 21.20 -1.99 1.13
N ALA A 388 20.09 -2.69 0.90
CA ALA A 388 19.69 -3.17 -0.42
C ALA A 388 19.44 -2.04 -1.42
N LEU A 389 18.79 -0.95 -0.97
CA LEU A 389 18.60 0.24 -1.78
C LEU A 389 19.92 0.97 -2.08
N ARG A 390 20.82 1.09 -1.09
CA ARG A 390 22.16 1.67 -1.29
C ARG A 390 23.00 0.85 -2.26
N GLY A 391 23.00 -0.48 -2.12
CA GLY A 391 23.70 -1.39 -3.04
C GLY A 391 23.11 -1.41 -4.44
N SER A 392 21.84 -1.05 -4.59
CA SER A 392 21.15 -0.90 -5.89
C SER A 392 21.14 0.53 -6.42
N CYS A 393 21.88 1.45 -5.78
CA CYS A 393 22.00 2.85 -6.19
C CYS A 393 20.68 3.65 -6.22
N LEU A 394 19.68 3.23 -5.43
CA LEU A 394 18.42 3.97 -5.24
C LEU A 394 18.48 4.96 -4.08
N LEU A 395 19.46 4.83 -3.19
CA LEU A 395 19.78 5.79 -2.14
C LEU A 395 21.26 6.18 -2.22
N PRO A 396 21.62 7.41 -1.80
CA PRO A 396 23.02 7.80 -1.66
C PRO A 396 23.78 6.81 -0.77
N SER A 397 24.97 6.42 -1.20
CA SER A 397 25.85 5.47 -0.50
C SER A 397 27.28 5.97 -0.55
N ALA A 398 28.03 5.76 0.55
CA ALA A 398 29.48 5.94 0.58
C ALA A 398 30.23 4.76 -0.07
N LEU A 399 29.54 3.63 -0.27
CA LEU A 399 30.08 2.47 -0.98
C LEU A 399 30.00 2.73 -2.48
N ALA A 400 31.16 2.74 -3.14
CA ALA A 400 31.27 2.70 -4.59
C ALA A 400 30.73 1.36 -5.09
N ALA A 401 29.59 1.35 -5.78
CA ALA A 401 29.17 0.16 -6.50
C ALA A 401 30.11 -0.03 -7.70
N SER A 402 30.58 -1.25 -7.94
CA SER A 402 31.34 -1.55 -9.16
C SER A 402 30.44 -1.28 -10.38
N PRO A 403 30.95 -0.56 -11.40
CA PRO A 403 30.25 -0.40 -12.67
C PRO A 403 29.75 -1.75 -13.19
N GLN A 404 28.49 -1.80 -13.64
CA GLN A 404 27.92 -3.00 -14.24
C GLN A 404 27.60 -2.77 -15.71
N ASP A 405 27.89 -3.76 -16.55
CA ASP A 405 27.42 -3.77 -17.93
C ASP A 405 25.89 -3.88 -17.93
N GLY A 406 25.22 -3.13 -18.80
CA GLY A 406 23.78 -3.30 -18.92
C GLY A 406 23.08 -2.35 -19.86
N VAL A 407 21.91 -2.82 -20.30
CA VAL A 407 20.86 -2.02 -20.91
C VAL A 407 19.71 -2.00 -19.89
N ILE A 408 19.48 -0.84 -19.28
CA ILE A 408 18.46 -0.65 -18.25
C ILE A 408 17.34 0.19 -18.83
N GLN A 409 16.11 -0.32 -18.75
CA GLN A 409 14.89 0.38 -19.04
C GLN A 409 14.28 0.94 -17.76
N LEU A 410 14.08 2.25 -17.71
CA LEU A 410 13.28 2.91 -16.70
C LEU A 410 12.03 3.47 -17.36
N SER A 411 10.86 3.31 -16.74
CA SER A 411 9.61 3.86 -17.28
C SER A 411 8.81 4.66 -16.26
N VAL A 412 8.17 5.72 -16.73
CA VAL A 412 7.25 6.59 -15.98
C VAL A 412 6.15 7.09 -16.92
N ASP A 413 4.89 6.96 -16.53
CA ASP A 413 3.72 7.39 -17.33
C ASP A 413 3.75 6.92 -18.79
N GLY A 414 4.26 5.70 -19.02
CA GLY A 414 4.40 5.10 -20.35
C GLY A 414 5.56 5.64 -21.20
N GLN A 415 6.38 6.57 -20.70
CA GLN A 415 7.65 6.97 -21.33
C GLN A 415 8.78 6.05 -20.88
N CYS A 416 9.66 5.66 -21.79
CA CYS A 416 10.86 4.86 -21.52
C CYS A 416 12.12 5.71 -21.63
N THR A 417 12.97 5.61 -20.63
CA THR A 417 14.36 6.06 -20.69
C THR A 417 15.28 4.84 -20.64
N TRP A 418 16.27 4.81 -21.51
CA TRP A 418 17.28 3.75 -21.55
C TRP A 418 18.62 4.26 -21.04
N LEU A 419 19.22 3.52 -20.11
CA LEU A 419 20.58 3.74 -19.64
C LEU A 419 21.46 2.59 -20.11
N LEU A 420 22.49 2.94 -20.88
CA LEU A 420 23.52 2.00 -21.34
C LEU A 420 24.75 2.21 -20.51
N SER A 421 25.28 1.16 -19.89
CA SER A 421 26.52 1.22 -19.12
C SER A 421 27.51 0.17 -19.58
N ASP A 422 28.79 0.56 -19.64
CA ASP A 422 29.93 -0.32 -19.84
C ASP A 422 30.81 -0.29 -18.59
N ALA A 423 30.92 -1.44 -17.94
CA ALA A 423 31.63 -1.63 -16.70
C ALA A 423 33.14 -1.43 -16.87
N ALA A 424 33.70 -1.90 -17.99
CA ALA A 424 35.14 -1.88 -18.25
C ALA A 424 35.70 -0.45 -18.35
N SER A 425 34.92 0.46 -18.92
CA SER A 425 35.26 1.88 -19.05
C SER A 425 34.63 2.78 -17.99
N ALA A 426 33.81 2.21 -17.10
CA ALA A 426 32.98 2.94 -16.15
C ALA A 426 32.24 4.11 -16.83
N SER A 427 31.62 3.87 -17.98
CA SER A 427 30.98 4.92 -18.78
C SER A 427 29.54 4.58 -19.11
N CYS A 428 28.73 5.61 -19.37
CA CYS A 428 27.32 5.42 -19.70
C CYS A 428 26.77 6.41 -20.73
N VAL A 429 25.66 6.03 -21.35
CA VAL A 429 24.85 6.87 -22.24
C VAL A 429 23.39 6.79 -21.79
N VAL A 430 22.71 7.93 -21.79
CA VAL A 430 21.27 8.01 -21.54
C VAL A 430 20.55 8.31 -22.85
N ILE A 431 19.52 7.52 -23.16
CA ILE A 431 18.68 7.67 -24.35
C ILE A 431 17.25 7.98 -23.91
N ASP A 432 16.68 9.04 -24.47
CA ASP A 432 15.31 9.50 -24.20
C ASP A 432 15.03 9.76 -22.70
N PRO A 433 15.80 10.64 -22.04
CA PRO A 433 15.58 10.97 -20.62
C PRO A 433 14.20 11.58 -20.39
N ALA A 434 13.45 11.04 -19.41
CA ALA A 434 12.23 11.64 -18.90
C ALA A 434 12.54 12.47 -17.63
N ALA A 435 11.97 13.67 -17.52
CA ALA A 435 12.24 14.60 -16.42
C ALA A 435 11.97 13.97 -15.04
N ALA A 436 10.89 13.19 -14.90
CA ALA A 436 10.54 12.53 -13.65
C ALA A 436 11.54 11.42 -13.23
N LEU A 437 12.37 10.93 -14.14
CA LEU A 437 13.41 9.91 -13.87
C LEU A 437 14.79 10.50 -13.62
N VAL A 438 14.99 11.82 -13.84
CA VAL A 438 16.29 12.48 -13.71
C VAL A 438 16.95 12.25 -12.34
N PRO A 439 16.27 12.43 -11.19
CA PRO A 439 16.89 12.18 -9.88
C PRO A 439 17.40 10.75 -9.72
N ARG A 440 16.66 9.77 -10.25
CA ARG A 440 17.01 8.35 -10.22
C ARG A 440 18.20 8.04 -11.13
N LEU A 441 18.22 8.60 -12.33
CA LEU A 441 19.35 8.47 -13.26
C LEU A 441 20.62 9.05 -12.65
N ALA A 442 20.53 10.25 -12.09
CA ALA A 442 21.67 10.91 -11.46
C ALA A 442 22.19 10.12 -10.24
N ALA A 443 21.29 9.59 -9.41
CA ALA A 443 21.65 8.72 -8.28
C ALA A 443 22.39 7.45 -8.76
N PHE A 444 21.87 6.79 -9.80
CA PHE A 444 22.48 5.59 -10.37
C PHE A 444 23.88 5.86 -10.94
N ILE A 445 24.02 6.91 -11.76
CA ILE A 445 25.28 7.31 -12.39
C ILE A 445 26.34 7.65 -11.33
N ARG A 446 25.99 8.43 -10.31
CA ARG A 446 26.91 8.80 -9.22
C ARG A 446 27.34 7.58 -8.40
N CYS A 447 26.39 6.73 -8.02
CA CYS A 447 26.65 5.58 -7.17
C CYS A 447 27.53 4.51 -7.83
N GLN A 448 27.43 4.35 -9.16
CA GLN A 448 28.31 3.47 -9.93
C GLN A 448 29.57 4.16 -10.47
N HIS A 449 29.80 5.43 -10.12
CA HIS A 449 30.91 6.24 -10.64
C HIS A 449 31.02 6.22 -12.18
N LEU A 450 29.87 6.25 -12.86
CA LEU A 450 29.83 6.21 -14.32
C LEU A 450 30.11 7.59 -14.90
N ALA A 451 31.03 7.65 -15.86
CA ALA A 451 31.24 8.83 -16.70
C ALA A 451 30.12 8.92 -17.74
N LEU A 452 29.25 9.92 -17.63
CA LEU A 452 28.20 10.17 -18.63
C LEU A 452 28.82 10.70 -19.93
N ARG A 453 28.81 9.88 -20.98
CA ARG A 453 29.44 10.20 -22.27
C ARG A 453 28.53 11.02 -23.17
N ALA A 454 27.23 10.70 -23.19
CA ALA A 454 26.23 11.42 -23.97
C ALA A 454 24.83 11.27 -23.38
N ILE A 455 24.00 12.26 -23.67
CA ILE A 455 22.55 12.20 -23.52
C ILE A 455 21.98 12.40 -24.92
N VAL A 456 21.28 11.39 -25.43
CA VAL A 456 20.79 11.36 -26.82
C VAL A 456 19.28 11.15 -26.85
N HIS A 457 18.67 11.56 -27.96
CA HIS A 457 17.24 11.40 -28.18
C HIS A 457 16.99 10.70 -29.51
N THR A 458 16.06 9.74 -29.52
CA THR A 458 15.61 9.04 -30.73
C THR A 458 14.67 9.90 -31.56
N THR A 459 13.99 10.87 -30.93
CA THR A 459 13.12 11.84 -31.59
C THR A 459 13.33 13.23 -30.97
N ALA A 460 12.84 14.29 -31.61
CA ALA A 460 12.90 15.61 -31.00
C ALA A 460 12.19 15.61 -29.62
N PRO A 461 12.86 16.03 -28.53
CA PRO A 461 12.29 15.92 -27.20
C PRO A 461 11.05 16.82 -27.05
N ALA A 462 9.93 16.23 -26.62
CA ALA A 462 8.69 16.96 -26.39
C ALA A 462 8.79 18.01 -25.26
N ASP A 463 9.74 17.84 -24.35
CA ASP A 463 10.01 18.76 -23.24
C ASP A 463 11.06 19.84 -23.60
N HIS A 464 11.41 19.97 -24.89
CA HIS A 464 12.43 20.90 -25.38
C HIS A 464 13.80 20.75 -24.69
N GLY A 465 14.14 19.54 -24.20
CA GLY A 465 15.44 19.24 -23.60
C GLY A 465 15.54 19.55 -22.10
N VAL A 466 14.43 19.83 -21.42
CA VAL A 466 14.39 20.09 -19.98
C VAL A 466 14.99 18.94 -19.18
N ALA A 467 14.64 17.68 -19.49
CA ALA A 467 15.17 16.51 -18.79
C ALA A 467 16.70 16.37 -18.97
N ARG A 468 17.21 16.68 -20.18
CA ARG A 468 18.66 16.69 -20.46
C ARG A 468 19.38 17.71 -19.58
N LEU A 469 18.90 18.95 -19.56
CA LEU A 469 19.50 20.02 -18.78
C LEU A 469 19.44 19.72 -17.27
N ALA A 470 18.31 19.22 -16.80
CA ALA A 470 18.14 18.82 -15.41
C ALA A 470 19.13 17.71 -15.00
N LEU A 471 19.35 16.72 -15.86
CA LEU A 471 20.32 15.65 -15.58
C LEU A 471 21.77 16.15 -15.52
N LEU A 472 22.16 17.05 -16.43
CA LEU A 472 23.48 17.69 -16.40
C LEU A 472 23.69 18.50 -15.13
N GLN A 473 22.67 19.28 -14.73
CA GLN A 473 22.69 20.08 -13.52
C GLN A 473 22.80 19.21 -12.26
N GLU A 474 22.00 18.15 -12.17
CA GLU A 474 22.04 17.19 -11.06
C GLU A 474 23.42 16.50 -10.94
N LEU A 475 24.07 16.21 -12.06
CA LEU A 475 25.39 15.58 -12.08
C LEU A 475 26.55 16.58 -11.97
N ALA A 476 26.27 17.88 -11.93
CA ALA A 476 27.27 18.96 -11.99
C ALA A 476 28.21 18.82 -13.21
N ILE A 477 27.65 18.49 -14.38
CA ILE A 477 28.36 18.36 -15.65
C ILE A 477 27.99 19.54 -16.54
N GLU A 478 28.97 20.35 -16.95
CA GLU A 478 28.73 21.50 -17.83
C GLU A 478 28.29 21.08 -19.24
N GLN A 479 28.99 20.09 -19.80
CA GLN A 479 28.71 19.52 -21.11
C GLN A 479 29.06 18.03 -21.14
N VAL A 480 28.29 17.27 -21.91
CA VAL A 480 28.59 15.88 -22.29
C VAL A 480 28.93 15.84 -23.77
N GLY A 481 29.64 14.78 -24.19
CA GLY A 481 29.95 14.58 -25.59
C GLY A 481 28.68 14.51 -26.46
N HIS A 482 28.87 14.78 -27.74
CA HIS A 482 27.88 14.49 -28.78
C HIS A 482 28.24 13.16 -29.44
N VAL A 483 27.27 12.52 -30.08
CA VAL A 483 27.60 11.44 -31.03
C VAL A 483 28.33 12.11 -32.19
N ASP A 484 29.56 11.69 -32.46
CA ASP A 484 30.48 12.36 -33.39
C ASP A 484 29.91 12.47 -34.82
N ILE A 485 30.59 13.26 -35.65
CA ILE A 485 30.21 13.60 -37.04
C ILE A 485 30.06 12.34 -37.93
N ASP A 486 30.77 11.25 -37.61
CA ASP A 486 30.67 9.94 -38.26
C ASP A 486 29.51 9.06 -37.72
N GLY A 487 28.71 9.60 -36.79
CA GLY A 487 27.56 8.93 -36.19
C GLY A 487 27.92 7.85 -35.17
N GLU A 488 29.14 7.78 -34.63
CA GLU A 488 29.51 6.75 -33.64
C GLU A 488 30.02 7.36 -32.32
N LEU A 489 29.67 6.73 -31.21
CA LEU A 489 30.14 7.07 -29.86
C LEU A 489 30.75 5.82 -29.20
N ALA A 490 31.99 5.93 -28.73
CA ALA A 490 32.64 4.87 -27.97
C ALA A 490 32.08 4.77 -26.54
N LEU A 491 31.65 3.57 -26.16
CA LEU A 491 31.19 3.19 -24.82
C LEU A 491 32.03 1.98 -24.37
N GLY A 492 33.28 2.25 -23.97
CA GLY A 492 34.26 1.22 -23.63
C GLY A 492 34.57 0.28 -24.80
N ARG A 493 34.24 -1.01 -24.65
CA ARG A 493 34.42 -2.01 -25.73
C ARG A 493 33.28 -2.00 -26.75
N GLN A 494 32.20 -1.28 -26.45
CA GLN A 494 31.01 -1.19 -27.29
C GLN A 494 31.01 0.14 -28.05
N ARG A 495 30.31 0.19 -29.17
CA ARG A 495 30.12 1.42 -29.95
C ARG A 495 28.62 1.63 -30.16
N LEU A 496 28.16 2.83 -29.86
CA LEU A 496 26.80 3.27 -30.10
C LEU A 496 26.78 4.05 -31.43
N ARG A 497 26.12 3.50 -32.45
CA ARG A 497 26.03 4.11 -33.78
C ARG A 497 24.67 4.75 -34.00
N ARG A 498 24.62 6.04 -34.32
CA ARG A 498 23.43 6.78 -34.75
C ARG A 498 23.20 6.57 -36.24
N ILE A 499 21.97 6.23 -36.60
CA ILE A 499 21.47 6.18 -37.96
C ILE A 499 20.32 7.17 -38.11
N GLU A 500 20.33 7.95 -39.18
CA GLU A 500 19.27 8.90 -39.51
C GLU A 500 18.12 8.18 -40.22
N CYS A 501 16.89 8.41 -39.74
CA CYS A 501 15.67 7.81 -40.25
C CYS A 501 14.57 8.89 -40.35
N GLY A 502 14.70 9.76 -41.36
CA GLY A 502 13.87 10.96 -41.50
C GLY A 502 14.12 11.94 -40.34
N ASP A 503 13.04 12.38 -39.69
CA ASP A 503 13.11 13.27 -38.51
C ASP A 503 13.47 12.53 -37.20
N ASN A 504 13.69 11.21 -37.27
CA ASN A 504 14.03 10.38 -36.13
C ASN A 504 15.45 9.82 -36.25
N HIS A 505 15.98 9.35 -35.13
CA HIS A 505 17.28 8.72 -35.01
C HIS A 505 17.13 7.32 -34.41
N VAL A 506 17.85 6.36 -34.98
CA VAL A 506 18.03 5.03 -34.39
C VAL A 506 19.44 4.95 -33.83
N TYR A 507 19.57 4.46 -32.59
CA TYR A 507 20.89 4.17 -32.01
C TYR A 507 21.11 2.67 -31.92
N LEU A 508 22.23 2.19 -32.45
CA LEU A 508 22.60 0.78 -32.54
C LEU A 508 23.75 0.49 -31.58
N LEU A 509 23.56 -0.47 -30.68
CA LEU A 509 24.63 -1.01 -29.83
C LEU A 509 25.07 -2.36 -30.40
N GLY A 510 25.96 -2.31 -31.39
CA GLY A 510 26.23 -3.43 -32.28
C GLY A 510 24.95 -3.87 -33.02
N GLN A 511 24.83 -5.18 -33.31
CA GLN A 511 23.60 -5.78 -33.87
C GLN A 511 22.66 -6.32 -32.80
N ARG A 512 22.96 -6.09 -31.50
CA ARG A 512 22.20 -6.67 -30.39
C ARG A 512 21.00 -5.83 -29.99
N PHE A 513 21.15 -4.50 -29.97
CA PHE A 513 20.11 -3.58 -29.56
C PHE A 513 19.96 -2.44 -30.56
N ALA A 514 18.71 -2.06 -30.83
CA ALA A 514 18.37 -0.86 -31.58
C ALA A 514 17.37 -0.02 -30.78
N PHE A 515 17.75 1.21 -30.44
CA PHE A 515 16.90 2.19 -29.77
C PHE A 515 16.17 2.99 -30.84
N ILE A 516 14.88 2.72 -31.01
CA ILE A 516 14.09 3.15 -32.19
C ILE A 516 13.08 4.25 -31.87
N GLY A 517 12.98 4.67 -30.61
CA GLY A 517 12.02 5.69 -30.21
C GLY A 517 10.58 5.25 -30.44
N THR A 518 9.86 6.00 -31.27
CA THR A 518 8.48 5.71 -31.67
C THR A 518 8.38 5.27 -33.13
N LEU A 519 9.49 4.90 -33.77
CA LEU A 519 9.49 4.48 -35.17
C LEU A 519 8.62 3.24 -35.37
N ALA A 520 7.86 3.27 -36.46
CA ALA A 520 7.06 2.15 -36.88
C ALA A 520 7.95 1.01 -37.41
N PRO A 521 7.51 -0.25 -37.24
CA PRO A 521 8.06 -1.44 -37.88
C PRO A 521 8.68 -1.26 -39.26
N ASP A 522 7.88 -0.77 -40.21
CA ASP A 522 8.23 -0.71 -41.63
C ASP A 522 9.42 0.23 -41.90
N ALA A 523 9.60 1.24 -41.05
CA ALA A 523 10.71 2.18 -41.14
C ALA A 523 12.06 1.53 -40.84
N LEU A 524 12.10 0.31 -40.30
CA LEU A 524 13.32 -0.44 -40.00
C LEU A 524 13.78 -1.33 -41.16
N THR A 525 12.95 -1.51 -42.20
CA THR A 525 13.28 -2.37 -43.36
C THR A 525 14.60 -1.99 -44.04
N PRO A 526 14.90 -0.70 -44.30
CA PRO A 526 16.18 -0.34 -44.93
C PRO A 526 17.41 -0.70 -44.06
N LEU A 527 17.26 -0.68 -42.74
CA LEU A 527 18.33 -1.03 -41.80
C LEU A 527 18.62 -2.55 -41.80
N LEU A 528 17.59 -3.38 -42.03
CA LEU A 528 17.75 -4.82 -42.23
C LEU A 528 18.43 -5.14 -43.56
N GLU A 529 17.98 -4.50 -44.64
CA GLU A 529 18.56 -4.69 -45.98
C GLU A 529 20.03 -4.28 -46.02
N ALA A 530 20.40 -3.25 -45.26
CA ALA A 530 21.78 -2.80 -45.08
C ALA A 530 22.61 -3.67 -44.12
N ALA A 531 22.07 -4.78 -43.59
CA ALA A 531 22.70 -5.66 -42.61
C ALA A 531 23.16 -4.95 -41.31
N LEU A 532 22.53 -3.81 -40.98
CA LEU A 532 22.77 -3.08 -39.74
C LEU A 532 21.98 -3.67 -38.56
N LEU A 533 20.86 -4.33 -38.87
CA LEU A 533 20.03 -5.10 -37.94
C LEU A 533 20.00 -6.57 -38.35
N THR A 534 19.70 -7.45 -37.40
CA THR A 534 19.34 -8.84 -37.63
C THR A 534 17.88 -9.07 -37.21
N PRO A 535 17.25 -10.18 -37.65
CA PRO A 535 15.91 -10.54 -37.17
C PRO A 535 15.79 -10.62 -35.63
N ASP A 536 16.90 -10.99 -34.97
CA ASP A 536 17.01 -11.13 -33.51
C ASP A 536 17.43 -9.85 -32.78
N THR A 537 17.67 -8.75 -33.49
CA THR A 537 18.01 -7.48 -32.84
C THR A 537 16.86 -7.03 -31.93
N VAL A 538 17.18 -6.75 -30.67
CA VAL A 538 16.22 -6.29 -29.67
C VAL A 538 15.88 -4.81 -29.95
N LEU A 539 14.60 -4.53 -30.13
CA LEU A 539 14.06 -3.21 -30.39
C LEU A 539 13.62 -2.55 -29.07
N CYS A 540 14.23 -1.42 -28.79
CA CYS A 540 14.05 -0.63 -27.57
C CYS A 540 13.27 0.65 -27.90
N GLY A 541 11.98 0.69 -27.57
CA GLY A 541 11.11 1.83 -27.84
C GLY A 541 11.15 2.91 -26.75
N ALA A 542 10.71 4.13 -27.09
CA ALA A 542 10.55 5.25 -26.16
C ALA A 542 9.24 5.22 -25.36
N ARG A 543 8.38 4.21 -25.58
CA ARG A 543 7.12 4.02 -24.85
C ARG A 543 6.99 2.62 -24.27
N ASP A 544 6.42 2.52 -23.07
CA ASP A 544 6.06 1.28 -22.40
C ASP A 544 4.54 1.06 -22.54
N ASP A 545 4.14 0.39 -23.59
CA ASP A 545 2.77 -0.09 -23.84
C ASP A 545 2.53 -1.48 -23.20
N GLY A 546 3.39 -1.90 -22.27
CA GLY A 546 3.40 -3.25 -21.71
C GLY A 546 4.27 -4.24 -22.50
N SER A 547 4.82 -3.82 -23.65
CA SER A 547 5.69 -4.64 -24.50
C SER A 547 7.07 -4.92 -23.91
N ILE A 548 7.60 -4.04 -23.05
CA ILE A 548 9.01 -4.02 -22.60
C ILE A 548 9.98 -3.75 -23.78
N CYS A 549 10.07 -4.68 -24.74
CA CYS A 549 10.87 -4.57 -25.96
C CYS A 549 10.27 -5.41 -27.11
N GLY A 550 10.75 -5.16 -28.33
CA GLY A 550 10.44 -5.89 -29.55
C GLY A 550 11.64 -6.68 -30.09
N THR A 551 11.42 -7.47 -31.15
CA THR A 551 12.47 -7.87 -32.10
C THR A 551 12.02 -7.54 -33.52
N VAL A 552 12.95 -7.42 -34.45
CA VAL A 552 12.60 -7.12 -35.84
C VAL A 552 11.71 -8.20 -36.46
N HIS A 553 11.97 -9.47 -36.14
CA HIS A 553 11.14 -10.60 -36.59
C HIS A 553 9.70 -10.53 -36.05
N SER A 554 9.53 -10.29 -34.74
CA SER A 554 8.19 -10.19 -34.09
C SER A 554 7.32 -9.06 -34.64
N VAL A 555 7.99 -8.08 -35.25
CA VAL A 555 7.40 -6.87 -35.78
C VAL A 555 6.91 -7.07 -37.23
N GLN A 556 7.56 -7.95 -38.00
CA GLN A 556 7.19 -8.28 -39.38
C GLN A 556 6.08 -9.34 -39.48
N ASP A 557 6.05 -10.34 -38.58
CA ASP A 557 5.11 -11.46 -38.65
C ASP A 557 3.72 -11.16 -38.07
N GLY A 558 3.54 -9.99 -37.44
CA GLY A 558 2.31 -9.63 -36.73
C GLY A 558 2.14 -10.46 -35.46
N SER A 559 2.13 -9.84 -34.29
CA SER A 559 2.01 -10.56 -33.03
C SER A 559 0.69 -11.33 -32.93
N VAL A 560 0.72 -12.66 -33.04
CA VAL A 560 -0.43 -13.51 -32.72
C VAL A 560 -0.54 -13.64 -31.20
N PRO A 561 -1.72 -13.44 -30.58
CA PRO A 561 -1.89 -13.70 -29.16
C PRO A 561 -1.63 -15.19 -28.87
N SER A 562 -0.54 -15.52 -28.18
CA SER A 562 -0.33 -16.89 -27.70
C SER A 562 -1.22 -17.15 -26.49
N ALA A 563 -1.63 -18.41 -26.29
CA ALA A 563 -2.29 -18.83 -25.06
C ALA A 563 -1.41 -18.49 -23.84
N GLU A 564 -2.02 -18.03 -22.75
CA GLU A 564 -1.29 -17.76 -21.51
C GLU A 564 -0.80 -19.05 -20.88
N LEU A 565 0.51 -19.18 -20.72
CA LEU A 565 1.14 -20.28 -20.00
C LEU A 565 1.32 -19.89 -18.54
N GLN A 566 0.47 -20.44 -17.68
CA GLN A 566 0.46 -20.16 -16.24
C GLN A 566 0.74 -21.42 -15.43
N LEU A 567 1.58 -21.28 -14.41
CA LEU A 567 1.76 -22.27 -13.36
C LEU A 567 1.25 -21.68 -12.05
N ASP A 568 0.66 -22.49 -11.21
CA ASP A 568 0.41 -22.13 -9.81
C ASP A 568 1.53 -22.70 -8.92
N ALA A 569 1.57 -22.26 -7.67
CA ALA A 569 2.59 -22.72 -6.73
C ALA A 569 2.51 -24.23 -6.43
N ALA A 570 1.32 -24.83 -6.59
CA ALA A 570 1.10 -26.25 -6.32
C ALA A 570 1.62 -27.14 -7.46
N SER A 571 1.53 -26.68 -8.71
CA SER A 571 1.96 -27.40 -9.92
C SER A 571 3.44 -27.22 -10.24
N LEU A 572 4.08 -26.13 -9.78
CA LEU A 572 5.50 -25.86 -10.03
C LEU A 572 6.45 -27.03 -9.70
N PRO A 573 6.36 -27.74 -8.55
CA PRO A 573 7.24 -28.88 -8.29
C PRO A 573 7.08 -30.03 -9.29
N ALA A 574 5.85 -30.31 -9.74
CA ALA A 574 5.61 -31.34 -10.73
C ALA A 574 6.18 -30.93 -12.09
N PHE A 575 6.01 -29.66 -12.46
CA PHE A 575 6.57 -29.07 -13.66
C PHE A 575 8.10 -29.17 -13.68
N LEU A 576 8.79 -28.76 -12.60
CA LEU A 576 10.25 -28.82 -12.52
C LEU A 576 10.81 -30.25 -12.55
N ARG A 577 10.04 -31.25 -12.11
CA ARG A 577 10.42 -32.67 -12.29
C ARG A 577 10.27 -33.15 -13.74
N GLN A 578 9.27 -32.63 -14.45
CA GLN A 578 9.03 -32.96 -15.86
C GLN A 578 9.98 -32.22 -16.80
N HIS A 579 10.43 -31.04 -16.39
CA HIS A 579 11.33 -30.16 -17.13
C HIS A 579 12.56 -29.82 -16.29
N PRO A 580 13.52 -30.76 -16.14
CA PRO A 580 14.72 -30.54 -15.33
C PRO A 580 15.66 -29.46 -15.89
N ASP A 581 15.48 -29.10 -17.17
CA ASP A 581 16.16 -28.01 -17.87
C ASP A 581 15.46 -26.65 -17.73
N ALA A 582 14.31 -26.59 -17.03
CA ALA A 582 13.59 -25.35 -16.85
C ALA A 582 14.40 -24.32 -16.05
N ILE A 583 14.39 -23.07 -16.52
CA ILE A 583 15.07 -21.95 -15.87
C ILE A 583 14.05 -21.13 -15.08
N LEU A 584 14.25 -21.04 -13.76
CA LEU A 584 13.49 -20.13 -12.92
C LEU A 584 14.06 -18.72 -13.04
N VAL A 585 13.24 -17.75 -13.42
CA VAL A 585 13.65 -16.36 -13.63
C VAL A 585 12.98 -15.43 -12.63
N ASP A 586 13.78 -14.86 -11.74
CA ASP A 586 13.34 -13.86 -10.77
C ASP A 586 13.36 -12.48 -11.44
N VAL A 587 12.17 -11.92 -11.70
CA VAL A 587 12.03 -10.59 -12.33
C VAL A 587 11.77 -9.47 -11.33
N ARG A 588 12.03 -9.69 -10.05
CA ARG A 588 12.08 -8.63 -9.05
C ARG A 588 13.25 -7.68 -9.30
N GLU A 589 13.12 -6.44 -8.84
CA GLU A 589 14.21 -5.48 -8.96
C GLU A 589 15.38 -5.87 -8.05
N ALA A 590 16.58 -5.39 -8.38
CA ALA A 590 17.81 -5.76 -7.67
C ALA A 590 17.72 -5.49 -6.15
N TYR A 591 17.06 -4.40 -5.75
CA TYR A 591 16.89 -4.06 -4.33
C TYR A 591 15.97 -5.04 -3.58
N GLU A 592 14.96 -5.61 -4.25
CA GLU A 592 14.11 -6.63 -3.62
C GLU A 592 14.87 -7.95 -3.46
N HIS A 593 15.69 -8.31 -4.46
CA HIS A 593 16.54 -9.49 -4.37
C HIS A 593 17.54 -9.35 -3.22
N ALA A 594 18.21 -8.20 -3.10
CA ALA A 594 19.18 -7.92 -2.04
C ALA A 594 18.53 -7.81 -0.64
N ALA A 595 17.28 -7.35 -0.55
CA ALA A 595 16.55 -7.31 0.72
C ALA A 595 16.03 -8.68 1.16
N CYS A 596 15.85 -9.60 0.21
CA CYS A 596 15.38 -10.95 0.47
C CYS A 596 16.43 -11.76 1.24
N ALA A 597 15.97 -12.58 2.17
CA ALA A 597 16.84 -13.44 2.97
C ALA A 597 16.64 -14.91 2.57
N GLY A 598 17.71 -15.56 2.10
CA GLY A 598 17.69 -16.97 1.72
C GLY A 598 17.32 -17.24 0.26
N THR A 599 17.33 -18.52 -0.12
CA THR A 599 16.97 -18.99 -1.46
C THR A 599 15.45 -19.08 -1.61
N VAL A 600 14.92 -18.53 -2.70
CA VAL A 600 13.46 -18.54 -2.99
C VAL A 600 12.95 -19.96 -3.25
N PHE A 601 13.72 -20.76 -3.97
CA PHE A 601 13.41 -22.17 -4.26
C PHE A 601 14.61 -23.01 -3.84
N GLU A 602 14.43 -23.84 -2.82
CA GLU A 602 15.48 -24.73 -2.34
C GLU A 602 15.82 -25.79 -3.41
N GLY A 603 17.11 -25.97 -3.71
CA GLY A 603 17.58 -26.96 -4.68
C GLY A 603 17.37 -26.60 -6.17
N CYS A 604 16.86 -25.42 -6.49
CA CYS A 604 16.72 -24.94 -7.87
C CYS A 604 17.62 -23.73 -8.13
N ALA A 605 18.33 -23.73 -9.26
CA ALA A 605 19.04 -22.54 -9.72
C ALA A 605 18.02 -21.48 -10.17
N VAL A 606 18.19 -20.26 -9.67
CA VAL A 606 17.34 -19.10 -10.00
C VAL A 606 18.20 -18.06 -10.69
N HIS A 607 17.76 -17.61 -11.86
CA HIS A 607 18.40 -16.54 -12.60
C HIS A 607 17.74 -15.21 -12.23
N SER A 608 18.49 -14.31 -11.59
CA SER A 608 17.99 -12.97 -11.28
C SER A 608 18.12 -12.06 -12.50
N VAL A 609 16.98 -11.68 -13.09
CA VAL A 609 16.91 -10.76 -14.22
C VAL A 609 15.81 -9.75 -13.92
N PRO A 610 16.14 -8.62 -13.24
CA PRO A 610 15.19 -7.55 -13.00
C PRO A 610 14.41 -7.17 -14.25
N LEU A 611 13.12 -6.85 -14.08
CA LEU A 611 12.29 -6.50 -15.24
C LEU A 611 12.90 -5.32 -16.03
N SER A 612 13.47 -4.35 -15.31
CA SER A 612 14.23 -3.23 -15.89
C SER A 612 15.44 -3.63 -16.74
N ARG A 613 15.95 -4.86 -16.61
CA ARG A 613 17.08 -5.42 -17.38
C ARG A 613 16.67 -6.55 -18.32
N LEU A 614 15.38 -6.88 -18.43
CA LEU A 614 14.88 -8.02 -19.19
C LEU A 614 15.36 -7.98 -20.65
N ALA A 615 15.30 -6.80 -21.28
CA ALA A 615 15.73 -6.60 -22.67
C ALA A 615 17.16 -7.10 -22.93
N GLY A 616 18.05 -6.96 -21.93
CA GLY A 616 19.43 -7.42 -22.01
C GLY A 616 19.59 -8.93 -22.21
N GLN A 617 18.60 -9.73 -21.80
CA GLN A 617 18.63 -11.19 -21.83
C GLN A 617 17.76 -11.81 -22.93
N VAL A 618 16.84 -11.05 -23.53
CA VAL A 618 15.89 -11.53 -24.53
C VAL A 618 16.57 -12.26 -25.69
N ALA A 619 17.61 -11.68 -26.28
CA ALA A 619 18.30 -12.28 -27.42
C ALA A 619 18.89 -13.68 -27.10
N ALA A 620 19.41 -13.87 -25.89
CA ALA A 620 19.97 -15.15 -25.47
C ALA A 620 18.87 -16.22 -25.30
N TRP A 621 17.72 -15.84 -24.75
CA TRP A 621 16.59 -16.76 -24.60
C TRP A 621 15.93 -17.13 -25.93
N LEU A 622 15.85 -16.20 -26.89
CA LEU A 622 15.29 -16.49 -28.21
C LEU A 622 16.12 -17.52 -29.00
N GLN A 623 17.41 -17.68 -28.69
CA GLN A 623 18.25 -18.75 -29.25
C GLN A 623 17.93 -20.14 -28.67
N GLN A 624 17.13 -20.23 -27.61
CA GLN A 624 16.74 -21.48 -26.93
C GLN A 624 15.21 -21.56 -26.73
N PRO A 625 14.39 -21.44 -27.79
CA PRO A 625 12.96 -21.20 -27.68
C PRO A 625 12.14 -22.35 -27.06
N GLN A 626 12.76 -23.53 -26.92
CA GLN A 626 12.17 -24.74 -26.35
C GLN A 626 12.50 -24.93 -24.85
N CYS A 627 13.51 -24.23 -24.32
CA CYS A 627 13.87 -24.33 -22.91
C CYS A 627 12.80 -23.63 -22.06
N PRO A 628 12.14 -24.32 -21.10
CA PRO A 628 11.08 -23.68 -20.34
C PRO A 628 11.61 -22.56 -19.43
N LEU A 629 11.11 -21.34 -19.61
CA LEU A 629 11.39 -20.22 -18.72
C LEU A 629 10.22 -20.01 -17.78
N VAL A 630 10.43 -20.06 -16.47
CA VAL A 630 9.38 -19.82 -15.48
C VAL A 630 9.67 -18.50 -14.76
N PHE A 631 8.97 -17.45 -15.17
CA PHE A 631 9.09 -16.13 -14.58
C PHE A 631 8.29 -16.03 -13.29
N PHE A 632 8.87 -15.46 -12.25
CA PHE A 632 8.17 -15.16 -11.02
C PHE A 632 8.57 -13.79 -10.46
N CYS A 633 7.63 -13.17 -9.75
CA CYS A 633 7.87 -11.98 -8.94
C CYS A 633 6.96 -12.04 -7.70
N ARG A 634 6.83 -10.92 -6.98
CA ARG A 634 5.97 -10.83 -5.78
C ARG A 634 4.51 -11.20 -6.05
N SER A 635 3.82 -10.47 -6.92
CA SER A 635 2.36 -10.56 -7.12
C SER A 635 1.94 -11.25 -8.42
N GLY A 636 2.90 -11.62 -9.28
CA GLY A 636 2.64 -12.15 -10.62
C GLY A 636 2.61 -11.10 -11.73
N ASN A 637 2.43 -9.81 -11.43
CA ASN A 637 2.26 -8.77 -12.47
C ASN A 637 3.51 -8.59 -13.35
N ARG A 638 4.71 -8.53 -12.77
CA ARG A 638 5.96 -8.40 -13.56
C ARG A 638 6.32 -9.67 -14.31
N SER A 639 6.06 -10.84 -13.73
CA SER A 639 6.28 -12.12 -14.41
C SER A 639 5.30 -12.30 -15.57
N ALA A 640 4.08 -11.78 -15.43
CA ALA A 640 3.13 -11.75 -16.53
C ALA A 640 3.61 -10.89 -17.69
N ARG A 641 4.09 -9.68 -17.40
CA ARG A 641 4.71 -8.81 -18.42
C ARG A 641 5.92 -9.46 -19.08
N ALA A 642 6.84 -10.04 -18.30
CA ALA A 642 8.03 -10.71 -18.83
C ALA A 642 7.68 -11.90 -19.72
N SER A 643 6.80 -12.79 -19.25
CA SER A 643 6.41 -13.97 -20.02
C SER A 643 5.62 -13.61 -21.28
N ALA A 644 4.72 -12.61 -21.21
CA ALA A 644 3.98 -12.12 -22.37
C ALA A 644 4.89 -11.47 -23.41
N CYS A 645 5.90 -10.70 -22.96
CA CYS A 645 6.95 -10.17 -23.82
C CYS A 645 7.64 -11.31 -24.58
N LEU A 646 8.21 -12.30 -23.87
CA LEU A 646 8.96 -13.39 -24.51
C LEU A 646 8.09 -14.24 -25.45
N ARG A 647 6.84 -14.56 -25.08
CA ARG A 647 5.92 -15.30 -25.96
C ARG A 647 5.63 -14.54 -27.25
N ARG A 648 5.38 -13.23 -27.16
CA ARG A 648 5.18 -12.38 -28.33
C ARG A 648 6.40 -12.35 -29.26
N LEU A 649 7.59 -12.47 -28.70
CA LEU A 649 8.85 -12.49 -29.45
C LEU A 649 9.19 -13.88 -30.04
N GLY A 650 8.34 -14.89 -29.86
CA GLY A 650 8.53 -16.23 -30.42
C GLY A 650 9.01 -17.29 -29.44
N HIS A 651 9.21 -16.95 -28.16
CA HIS A 651 9.57 -17.93 -27.13
C HIS A 651 8.34 -18.64 -26.56
N GLY A 652 7.88 -19.70 -27.24
CA GLY A 652 6.65 -20.42 -26.90
C GLY A 652 6.63 -21.06 -25.50
N ALA A 653 7.78 -21.36 -24.90
CA ALA A 653 7.87 -22.01 -23.58
C ALA A 653 8.08 -21.02 -22.40
N ALA A 654 7.58 -19.79 -22.49
CA ALA A 654 7.68 -18.79 -21.43
C ALA A 654 6.44 -18.81 -20.51
N TRP A 655 6.62 -19.32 -19.30
CA TRP A 655 5.60 -19.50 -18.25
C TRP A 655 5.66 -18.39 -17.20
N GLN A 656 4.53 -18.10 -16.57
CA GLN A 656 4.46 -17.24 -15.39
C GLN A 656 3.97 -18.01 -14.17
N LEU A 657 4.53 -17.71 -12.99
CA LEU A 657 3.95 -18.13 -11.72
C LEU A 657 2.77 -17.22 -11.36
N ASN A 658 1.55 -17.74 -11.48
CA ASN A 658 0.31 -17.03 -11.20
C ASN A 658 0.22 -16.66 -9.71
N GLY A 659 -0.17 -15.42 -9.43
CA GLY A 659 -0.18 -14.85 -8.06
C GLY A 659 1.21 -14.62 -7.45
N GLY A 660 2.28 -14.94 -8.19
CA GLY A 660 3.66 -14.80 -7.75
C GLY A 660 4.00 -15.57 -6.47
N MET A 661 5.07 -15.13 -5.79
CA MET A 661 5.49 -15.74 -4.52
C MET A 661 4.48 -15.53 -3.39
N ALA A 662 3.69 -14.45 -3.43
CA ALA A 662 2.72 -14.14 -2.38
C ALA A 662 1.65 -15.25 -2.21
N MET A 663 1.25 -15.91 -3.30
CA MET A 663 0.33 -17.05 -3.25
C MET A 663 1.05 -18.38 -3.00
N ALA A 664 2.34 -18.47 -3.30
CA ALA A 664 3.15 -19.66 -3.01
C ALA A 664 3.46 -19.85 -1.52
N GLU A 665 3.59 -18.77 -0.75
CA GLU A 665 3.83 -18.85 0.70
C GLU A 665 2.62 -19.41 1.49
N ALA A 666 1.39 -19.24 0.97
CA ALA A 666 0.17 -19.63 1.65
C ALA A 666 -0.06 -21.16 1.68
N THR A 667 0.56 -21.91 0.77
CA THR A 667 0.25 -23.33 0.54
C THR A 667 1.12 -24.34 1.33
N ARG A 668 2.06 -23.89 2.19
CA ARG A 668 2.93 -24.76 3.02
C ARG A 668 3.48 -26.01 2.28
N HIS A 669 3.88 -25.86 1.01
CA HIS A 669 4.28 -26.97 0.15
C HIS A 669 5.82 -27.19 0.17
N PRO A 670 6.34 -28.43 0.00
CA PRO A 670 7.77 -28.81 0.10
C PRO A 670 8.80 -28.16 -0.84
N LEU A 671 8.41 -27.22 -1.73
CA LEU A 671 9.37 -26.27 -2.32
C LEU A 671 9.43 -24.99 -1.48
N ALA A 672 9.44 -25.16 -0.15
CA ALA A 672 9.23 -24.07 0.78
C ALA A 672 10.29 -22.98 0.56
N ILE A 673 9.82 -21.76 0.27
CA ILE A 673 10.62 -20.53 0.35
C ILE A 673 11.35 -20.56 1.68
N ALA A 674 12.69 -20.55 1.64
CA ALA A 674 13.52 -20.86 2.79
C ALA A 674 13.04 -20.15 4.07
N ALA A 675 12.83 -20.95 5.12
CA ALA A 675 12.51 -20.49 6.47
C ALA A 675 13.69 -19.73 7.10
#